data_AF-A0A9X1QFA8-F1
#
_entry.id   AF-A0A9X1QFA8-F1
#
_cell.length_a   1.000
_cell.length_b   1.000
_cell.length_c   1.000
_cell.angle_alpha   90.00
_cell.angle_beta   90.00
_cell.angle_gamma   90.00
#
_symmetry.space_group_name_H-M   'P 1'
#
loop_
_entity.id
_entity.type
_entity.pdbx_description
1 polymer ?
#
loop_
_entity_poly.entity_id
_entity_poly.type
_entity_poly.pdbx_seq_one_letter_code
_entity_poly.pdbx_strand_id
1 'polypeptide(L)'
;MLSISANGQIILTAPANNQIVQRNLSGFASIAITAYAYRPYTSVAGRLVPIKGNVHREKLWEFDEEQVRQGFLTASVQAETGWYQLKISAVTENGDIDSISVDRVGVGEVFLVAGNSNAMGLPGLGAKSASDQVVSFNAVNKQLNAENITVAPNEPMRKPTFEVLKKDNFIFPSGETAWYWGELGDSISKRFKTPVLFLNAAWAAANSDSYYDAATGKDAFNPYVGKNWPNRQPYSNIVNTIRHLNSWLGMRAVLWSHGENDAQLKFTEQNYFNNIQTLITNARADAGYNVPWVIARNSASNIIKDPYLPVINAQKRLSALKNFNTFPGPNLDTIQIPRPVSEHFENVPGAIQGLTLAASAWNRALTDSLFRKIIPIQPTNSIHTGVVPSTAFPGASFYLGYNIHGQQAGPLSLRAELFDEGGKFVDTVGIGSANPMLVKLPANLANGNYSIRLAGTTPNIAGSTSTLFYVNNAYRSVQVVNTISAVKMNQVINLKWLVAANPGMQRMVLEKTTNGDIYTDLQQYNVPDNGTGSGVYAYTDTNTESKIIFYRVRMEYTDGRTSYSPVVTILEPGALPRLVAFPNPVTRQAFYLETDDIDPVPQLSLYDVGGRAHPLFVSDREIIGLLAVRTLYPLPAGIYLLRIATETGTHTQRMVFID
;
A
#
# COMPACT_ATOMS: atom_id res chain seq x y z
N MET A 1 -31.99 3.34 -6.82
CA MET A 1 -31.08 2.82 -5.78
C MET A 1 -29.75 3.39 -6.17
N LEU A 2 -29.33 4.51 -5.58
CA LEU A 2 -27.98 5.00 -5.74
C LEU A 2 -27.06 3.80 -5.53
N SER A 3 -26.23 3.45 -6.52
CA SER A 3 -24.94 2.88 -6.17
C SER A 3 -24.17 4.01 -5.51
N ILE A 4 -24.52 4.26 -4.25
CA ILE A 4 -23.53 4.47 -3.21
C ILE A 4 -22.53 3.36 -3.53
N SER A 5 -21.41 3.68 -4.19
CA SER A 5 -20.23 2.83 -4.12
C SER A 5 -20.18 2.47 -2.66
N ALA A 6 -20.49 1.21 -2.35
CA ALA A 6 -20.73 0.77 -0.99
C ALA A 6 -19.41 0.99 -0.27
N ASN A 7 -19.23 2.20 0.29
CA ASN A 7 -18.11 2.53 1.12
C ASN A 7 -18.34 1.59 2.28
N GLY A 8 -17.58 0.49 2.30
CA GLY A 8 -17.72 -0.53 3.31
C GLY A 8 -17.81 0.18 4.65
N GLN A 9 -18.84 -0.11 5.44
CA GLN A 9 -19.02 0.56 6.73
C GLN A 9 -17.82 0.31 7.66
N ILE A 10 -16.99 -0.68 7.30
CA ILE A 10 -15.64 -0.92 7.76
C ILE A 10 -14.73 -1.14 6.53
N ILE A 11 -13.58 -0.48 6.48
CA ILE A 11 -12.53 -0.72 5.47
C ILE A 11 -11.29 -1.24 6.18
N LEU A 12 -10.58 -2.17 5.54
CA LEU A 12 -9.33 -2.73 6.02
C LEU A 12 -8.19 -2.40 5.04
N THR A 13 -7.07 -1.87 5.56
CA THR A 13 -5.88 -1.57 4.75
C THR A 13 -4.68 -2.46 5.05
N ALA A 14 -4.70 -3.16 6.18
CA ALA A 14 -3.72 -4.18 6.50
C ALA A 14 -4.34 -5.30 7.36
N PRO A 15 -3.91 -6.56 7.17
CA PRO A 15 -2.97 -7.07 6.15
C PRO A 15 -3.55 -7.06 4.73
N ALA A 16 -2.69 -7.10 3.71
CA ALA A 16 -3.13 -7.30 2.33
C ALA A 16 -3.54 -8.76 2.09
N ASN A 17 -4.39 -9.00 1.07
CA ASN A 17 -4.69 -10.36 0.64
C ASN A 17 -3.41 -11.08 0.16
N ASN A 18 -3.31 -12.38 0.45
CA ASN A 18 -2.15 -13.25 0.27
C ASN A 18 -0.86 -12.83 1.00
N GLN A 19 -0.89 -11.82 1.88
CA GLN A 19 0.27 -11.42 2.66
C GLN A 19 0.76 -12.57 3.55
N ILE A 20 2.07 -12.81 3.58
CA ILE A 20 2.71 -13.77 4.50
C ILE A 20 3.62 -13.02 5.46
N VAL A 21 3.50 -13.30 6.76
CA VAL A 21 4.42 -12.83 7.79
C VAL A 21 5.33 -13.97 8.24
N GLN A 22 6.62 -13.68 8.40
CA GLN A 22 7.66 -14.62 8.78
C GLN A 22 7.41 -15.18 10.18
N ARG A 23 7.29 -16.51 10.27
CA ARG A 23 7.21 -17.25 11.53
C ARG A 23 8.57 -17.33 12.24
N ASN A 24 8.55 -17.40 13.57
CA ASN A 24 9.72 -17.72 14.39
C ASN A 24 10.05 -19.21 14.38
N LEU A 25 11.05 -19.60 15.17
CA LEU A 25 11.48 -21.00 15.32
C LEU A 25 10.40 -21.91 15.91
N SER A 26 9.50 -21.35 16.73
CA SER A 26 8.35 -22.06 17.30
C SER A 26 7.13 -22.12 16.35
N GLY A 27 7.23 -21.50 15.16
CA GLY A 27 6.17 -21.51 14.16
C GLY A 27 5.10 -20.43 14.31
N PHE A 28 5.35 -19.35 15.06
CA PHE A 28 4.39 -18.25 15.29
C PHE A 28 4.84 -16.94 14.66
N ALA A 29 3.90 -16.08 14.27
CA ALA A 29 4.13 -14.67 13.95
C ALA A 29 2.96 -13.79 14.42
N SER A 30 3.20 -12.49 14.55
CA SER A 30 2.15 -11.51 14.82
C SER A 30 1.69 -10.86 13.51
N ILE A 31 0.39 -10.86 13.27
CA ILE A 31 -0.24 -10.20 12.12
C ILE A 31 -0.78 -8.85 12.59
N ALA A 32 -0.26 -7.78 12.01
CA ALA A 32 -0.73 -6.42 12.25
C ALA A 32 -1.96 -6.10 11.40
N ILE A 33 -2.98 -5.53 12.04
CA ILE A 33 -4.30 -5.25 11.45
C ILE A 33 -4.58 -3.76 11.57
N THR A 34 -5.03 -3.15 10.45
CA THR A 34 -5.47 -1.75 10.41
C THR A 34 -6.80 -1.67 9.68
N ALA A 35 -7.82 -1.16 10.35
CA ALA A 35 -9.14 -0.95 9.79
C ALA A 35 -9.73 0.39 10.23
N TYR A 36 -10.73 0.85 9.49
CA TYR A 36 -11.41 2.12 9.69
C TYR A 36 -12.91 1.86 9.71
N ALA A 37 -13.59 2.35 10.73
CA ALA A 37 -15.04 2.33 10.84
C ALA A 37 -15.60 3.71 10.47
N TYR A 38 -16.68 3.73 9.71
CA TYR A 38 -17.30 4.96 9.19
C TYR A 38 -18.63 5.30 9.86
N ARG A 39 -18.93 4.60 10.96
CA ARG A 39 -20.12 4.79 11.80
C ARG A 39 -19.82 4.31 13.22
N PRO A 40 -20.59 4.78 14.22
CA PRO A 40 -20.56 4.22 15.56
C PRO A 40 -21.04 2.75 15.59
N TYR A 41 -20.38 1.96 16.44
CA TYR A 41 -20.71 0.59 16.76
C TYR A 41 -20.69 0.39 18.27
N THR A 42 -21.45 -0.59 18.77
CA THR A 42 -21.47 -1.00 20.18
C THR A 42 -20.33 -1.93 20.52
N SER A 43 -19.92 -2.78 19.57
CA SER A 43 -18.72 -3.61 19.68
C SER A 43 -18.14 -3.90 18.29
N VAL A 44 -16.83 -4.18 18.26
CA VAL A 44 -16.15 -4.64 17.05
C VAL A 44 -15.23 -5.79 17.44
N ALA A 45 -15.45 -6.94 16.81
CA ALA A 45 -14.73 -8.17 17.03
C ALA A 45 -13.93 -8.55 15.79
N GLY A 46 -12.73 -9.09 16.01
CA GLY A 46 -11.90 -9.67 14.98
C GLY A 46 -11.72 -11.17 15.16
N ARG A 47 -11.63 -11.88 14.03
CA ARG A 47 -11.44 -13.33 13.96
C ARG A 47 -10.39 -13.66 12.92
N LEU A 48 -9.46 -14.53 13.28
CA LEU A 48 -8.51 -15.13 12.36
C LEU A 48 -8.85 -16.61 12.23
N VAL A 49 -9.53 -16.96 11.14
CA VAL A 49 -10.14 -18.27 10.91
C VAL A 49 -9.18 -19.12 10.06
N PRO A 50 -8.68 -20.25 10.56
CA PRO A 50 -7.87 -21.19 9.79
C PRO A 50 -8.63 -21.63 8.53
N ILE A 51 -7.98 -21.59 7.37
CA ILE A 51 -8.58 -22.11 6.11
C ILE A 51 -8.01 -23.47 5.75
N LYS A 52 -8.52 -24.09 4.67
CA LYS A 52 -8.17 -25.46 4.26
C LYS A 52 -6.66 -25.70 4.28
N GLY A 53 -6.24 -26.74 5.01
CA GLY A 53 -4.84 -27.12 5.22
C GLY A 53 -4.23 -26.64 6.53
N ASN A 54 -4.88 -25.69 7.21
CA ASN A 54 -4.50 -25.25 8.55
C ASN A 54 -5.31 -26.00 9.62
N VAL A 55 -4.61 -26.62 10.58
CA VAL A 55 -5.21 -27.44 11.67
C VAL A 55 -5.28 -26.71 13.01
N HIS A 56 -4.78 -25.48 13.07
CA HIS A 56 -4.73 -24.70 14.31
C HIS A 56 -6.12 -24.15 14.67
N ARG A 57 -6.25 -23.63 15.89
CA ARG A 57 -7.51 -23.02 16.36
C ARG A 57 -7.65 -21.59 15.84
N GLU A 58 -8.89 -21.16 15.67
CA GLU A 58 -9.18 -19.76 15.40
C GLU A 58 -8.70 -18.84 16.53
N LYS A 59 -8.35 -17.61 16.16
CA LYS A 59 -8.04 -16.53 17.09
C LYS A 59 -9.19 -15.54 17.09
N LEU A 60 -9.58 -15.07 18.27
CA LEU A 60 -10.67 -14.13 18.49
C LEU A 60 -10.15 -12.99 19.37
N TRP A 61 -10.56 -11.76 19.08
CA TRP A 61 -10.29 -10.60 19.92
C TRP A 61 -11.39 -9.55 19.73
N GLU A 62 -11.49 -8.63 20.68
CA GLU A 62 -12.31 -7.42 20.58
C GLU A 62 -11.39 -6.21 20.40
N PHE A 63 -11.86 -5.18 19.70
CA PHE A 63 -11.18 -3.90 19.63
C PHE A 63 -11.57 -3.04 20.85
N ASP A 64 -10.63 -2.22 21.34
CA ASP A 64 -10.87 -1.35 22.49
C ASP A 64 -12.02 -0.36 22.22
N GLU A 65 -12.85 -0.07 23.21
CA GLU A 65 -13.97 0.86 23.07
C GLU A 65 -13.53 2.25 22.56
N GLU A 66 -12.35 2.72 22.96
CA GLU A 66 -11.79 3.98 22.46
C GLU A 66 -11.51 3.90 20.95
N GLN A 67 -10.90 2.83 20.47
CA GLN A 67 -10.66 2.64 19.04
C GLN A 67 -11.97 2.58 18.23
N VAL A 68 -13.00 1.95 18.80
CA VAL A 68 -14.35 1.89 18.22
C VAL A 68 -14.97 3.29 18.11
N ARG A 69 -14.87 4.11 19.17
CA ARG A 69 -15.30 5.52 19.14
C ARG A 69 -14.50 6.38 18.17
N GLN A 70 -13.20 6.11 18.03
CA GLN A 70 -12.32 6.84 17.12
C GLN A 70 -12.53 6.45 15.65
N GLY A 71 -13.17 5.31 15.38
CA GLY A 71 -13.28 4.72 14.05
C GLY A 71 -11.94 4.29 13.46
N PHE A 72 -10.90 4.15 14.29
CA PHE A 72 -9.55 3.75 13.88
C PHE A 72 -9.13 2.52 14.66
N LEU A 73 -9.25 1.37 14.01
CA LEU A 73 -9.15 0.05 14.63
C LEU A 73 -7.79 -0.56 14.31
N THR A 74 -7.03 -0.93 15.35
CA THR A 74 -5.70 -1.52 15.21
C THR A 74 -5.51 -2.69 16.17
N ALA A 75 -4.91 -3.77 15.67
CA ALA A 75 -4.62 -4.96 16.47
C ALA A 75 -3.32 -5.63 16.00
N SER A 76 -2.73 -6.42 16.89
CA SER A 76 -1.62 -7.31 16.59
C SER A 76 -1.94 -8.69 17.13
N VAL A 77 -2.15 -9.66 16.24
CA VAL A 77 -2.68 -10.99 16.58
C VAL A 77 -1.61 -12.04 16.33
N GLN A 78 -1.22 -12.76 17.37
CA GLN A 78 -0.28 -13.87 17.25
C GLN A 78 -0.98 -15.12 16.70
N ALA A 79 -0.39 -15.73 15.67
CA ALA A 79 -0.92 -16.94 15.03
C ALA A 79 0.19 -17.94 14.70
N GLU A 80 -0.17 -19.22 14.72
CA GLU A 80 0.65 -20.34 14.24
C GLU A 80 0.80 -20.31 12.71
N THR A 81 1.71 -21.13 12.20
CA THR A 81 1.93 -21.23 10.76
C THR A 81 0.72 -21.79 10.03
N GLY A 82 0.43 -21.22 8.86
CA GLY A 82 -0.69 -21.64 8.02
C GLY A 82 -1.37 -20.44 7.36
N TRP A 83 -2.38 -20.75 6.56
CA TRP A 83 -3.27 -19.74 5.98
C TRP A 83 -4.50 -19.54 6.86
N TYR A 84 -4.97 -18.30 6.88
CA TYR A 84 -6.15 -17.86 7.61
C TYR A 84 -6.98 -16.89 6.76
N GLN A 85 -8.28 -16.85 7.00
CA GLN A 85 -9.16 -15.75 6.62
C GLN A 85 -9.27 -14.81 7.81
N LEU A 86 -9.02 -13.52 7.59
CA LEU A 86 -9.29 -12.49 8.59
C LEU A 86 -10.72 -11.98 8.40
N LYS A 87 -11.50 -11.91 9.48
CA LYS A 87 -12.84 -11.31 9.48
C LYS A 87 -12.95 -10.31 10.61
N ILE A 88 -13.46 -9.12 10.31
CA ILE A 88 -13.88 -8.13 11.30
C ILE A 88 -15.40 -8.03 11.23
N SER A 89 -16.07 -8.09 12.38
CA SER A 89 -17.53 -7.94 12.50
C SER A 89 -17.82 -6.86 13.52
N ALA A 90 -18.72 -5.93 13.21
CA ALA A 90 -19.10 -4.84 14.08
C ALA A 90 -20.61 -4.86 14.31
N VAL A 91 -21.01 -4.67 15.56
CA VAL A 91 -22.41 -4.68 15.97
C VAL A 91 -22.87 -3.25 16.15
N THR A 92 -24.04 -2.93 15.61
CA THR A 92 -24.66 -1.62 15.73
C THR A 92 -25.55 -1.55 16.97
N GLU A 93 -26.02 -0.35 17.32
CA GLU A 93 -26.98 -0.19 18.43
C GLU A 93 -28.28 -0.98 18.21
N ASN A 94 -28.71 -1.15 16.95
CA ASN A 94 -29.91 -1.92 16.59
C ASN A 94 -29.65 -3.44 16.50
N GLY A 95 -28.42 -3.90 16.73
CA GLY A 95 -28.05 -5.31 16.61
C GLY A 95 -27.66 -5.78 15.20
N ASP A 96 -27.72 -4.91 14.18
CA ASP A 96 -27.21 -5.23 12.84
C ASP A 96 -25.71 -5.51 12.87
N ILE A 97 -25.23 -6.39 11.99
CA ILE A 97 -23.82 -6.79 11.90
C ILE A 97 -23.24 -6.36 10.56
N ASP A 98 -22.29 -5.43 10.61
CA ASP A 98 -21.47 -5.04 9.47
C ASP A 98 -20.17 -5.89 9.50
N SER A 99 -19.64 -6.31 8.35
CA SER A 99 -18.41 -7.12 8.33
C SER A 99 -17.55 -6.90 7.10
N ILE A 100 -16.24 -7.13 7.27
CA ILE A 100 -15.24 -7.11 6.20
C ILE A 100 -14.27 -8.29 6.39
N SER A 101 -13.75 -8.83 5.29
CA SER A 101 -12.79 -9.94 5.34
C SER A 101 -11.61 -9.77 4.40
N VAL A 102 -10.49 -10.39 4.77
CA VAL A 102 -9.36 -10.69 3.88
C VAL A 102 -9.30 -12.19 3.73
N ASP A 103 -9.48 -12.68 2.50
CA ASP A 103 -9.63 -14.12 2.22
C ASP A 103 -8.41 -14.94 2.63
N ARG A 104 -7.21 -14.36 2.46
CA ARG A 104 -5.98 -15.09 2.71
C ARG A 104 -4.91 -14.23 3.36
N VAL A 105 -4.50 -14.62 4.57
CA VAL A 105 -3.34 -14.07 5.30
C VAL A 105 -2.55 -15.25 5.86
N GLY A 106 -1.24 -15.23 5.71
CA GLY A 106 -0.36 -16.36 6.03
C GLY A 106 0.64 -16.06 7.13
N VAL A 107 0.93 -17.06 7.94
CA VAL A 107 2.14 -17.12 8.78
C VAL A 107 3.05 -18.20 8.21
N GLY A 108 4.21 -17.83 7.71
CA GLY A 108 5.06 -18.77 7.00
C GLY A 108 6.51 -18.34 6.80
N GLU A 109 7.10 -18.72 5.67
CA GLU A 109 8.48 -18.38 5.33
C GLU A 109 8.54 -17.25 4.30
N VAL A 110 9.39 -16.27 4.56
CA VAL A 110 9.62 -15.12 3.70
C VAL A 110 11.11 -15.08 3.36
N PHE A 111 11.44 -15.11 2.07
CA PHE A 111 12.81 -15.04 1.58
C PHE A 111 13.02 -13.82 0.68
N LEU A 112 14.19 -13.19 0.81
CA LEU A 112 14.70 -12.25 -0.18
C LEU A 112 15.76 -12.96 -1.03
N VAL A 113 15.64 -12.90 -2.34
CA VAL A 113 16.67 -13.39 -3.27
C VAL A 113 17.59 -12.24 -3.66
N ALA A 114 18.89 -12.49 -3.74
CA ALA A 114 19.88 -11.56 -4.27
C ALA A 114 20.98 -12.31 -5.05
N GLY A 115 21.62 -11.64 -6.00
CA GLY A 115 22.64 -12.24 -6.85
C GLY A 115 22.58 -11.76 -8.30
N ASN A 116 23.12 -12.54 -9.23
CA ASN A 116 23.14 -12.15 -10.65
C ASN A 116 21.87 -12.63 -11.41
N SER A 117 21.91 -12.65 -12.74
CA SER A 117 20.80 -13.08 -13.60
C SER A 117 20.33 -14.52 -13.32
N ASN A 118 21.19 -15.43 -12.87
CA ASN A 118 20.79 -16.79 -12.47
C ASN A 118 20.01 -16.85 -11.15
N ALA A 119 20.05 -15.79 -10.33
CA ALA A 119 19.18 -15.61 -9.17
C ALA A 119 17.93 -14.79 -9.52
N MET A 120 18.07 -13.81 -10.42
CA MET A 120 16.96 -12.97 -10.89
C MET A 120 15.91 -13.78 -11.65
N GLY A 121 16.38 -14.74 -12.45
CA GLY A 121 15.58 -15.50 -13.38
C GLY A 121 15.29 -14.73 -14.66
N LEU A 122 15.26 -15.45 -15.77
CA LEU A 122 14.95 -14.92 -17.10
C LEU A 122 13.72 -15.62 -17.69
N PRO A 123 12.87 -14.90 -18.44
CA PRO A 123 11.70 -15.49 -19.07
C PRO A 123 12.10 -16.53 -20.14
N GLY A 124 11.18 -17.45 -20.45
CA GLY A 124 11.32 -18.38 -21.58
C GLY A 124 12.20 -19.62 -21.32
N LEU A 125 12.80 -19.78 -20.14
CA LEU A 125 13.70 -20.91 -19.83
C LEU A 125 13.03 -22.06 -19.06
N GLY A 126 11.69 -22.16 -19.16
CA GLY A 126 10.93 -23.31 -18.65
C GLY A 126 10.60 -23.27 -17.15
N ALA A 127 10.45 -22.07 -16.57
CA ALA A 127 9.91 -21.91 -15.22
C ALA A 127 8.50 -22.52 -15.10
N LYS A 128 8.17 -23.06 -13.92
CA LYS A 128 6.87 -23.69 -13.63
C LYS A 128 6.07 -22.81 -12.68
N SER A 129 4.74 -22.85 -12.81
CA SER A 129 3.85 -22.21 -11.84
C SER A 129 3.93 -22.98 -10.53
N ALA A 130 4.00 -22.26 -9.42
CA ALA A 130 3.95 -22.87 -8.10
C ALA A 130 2.51 -23.21 -7.70
N SER A 131 2.37 -23.99 -6.63
CA SER A 131 1.08 -24.22 -5.96
C SER A 131 0.52 -22.93 -5.36
N ASP A 132 -0.72 -23.00 -4.87
CA ASP A 132 -1.37 -21.89 -4.16
C ASP A 132 -0.66 -21.50 -2.85
N GLN A 133 0.32 -22.28 -2.38
CA GLN A 133 1.08 -22.02 -1.16
C GLN A 133 2.23 -21.03 -1.34
N VAL A 134 2.61 -20.74 -2.59
CA VAL A 134 3.75 -19.86 -2.89
C VAL A 134 3.23 -18.59 -3.54
N VAL A 135 3.64 -17.45 -2.97
CA VAL A 135 3.22 -16.13 -3.43
C VAL A 135 4.42 -15.25 -3.75
N SER A 136 4.18 -14.25 -4.58
CA SER A 136 5.10 -13.14 -4.82
C SER A 136 4.32 -11.83 -4.86
N PHE A 137 5.08 -10.74 -4.93
CA PHE A 137 4.57 -9.47 -5.40
C PHE A 137 4.88 -9.34 -6.89
N ASN A 138 3.86 -9.49 -7.74
CA ASN A 138 3.97 -9.45 -9.20
C ASN A 138 4.10 -8.01 -9.73
N ALA A 139 5.25 -7.42 -9.48
CA ALA A 139 5.66 -6.14 -10.04
C ALA A 139 7.18 -6.09 -10.13
N VAL A 140 7.70 -5.05 -10.79
CA VAL A 140 9.13 -4.73 -10.81
C VAL A 140 9.37 -3.27 -10.44
N ASN A 141 10.54 -2.99 -9.89
CA ASN A 141 11.08 -1.66 -9.59
C ASN A 141 12.21 -1.28 -10.56
N LYS A 142 12.26 -1.90 -11.74
CA LYS A 142 13.30 -1.67 -12.74
C LYS A 142 12.69 -1.49 -14.12
N GLN A 143 13.38 -0.75 -14.95
CA GLN A 143 13.04 -0.58 -16.36
C GLN A 143 14.32 -0.39 -17.18
N LEU A 144 14.21 -0.61 -18.49
CA LEU A 144 15.25 -0.20 -19.43
C LEU A 144 15.04 1.28 -19.76
N ASN A 145 16.08 2.11 -19.63
CA ASN A 145 15.98 3.51 -20.04
C ASN A 145 16.25 3.66 -21.57
N ALA A 146 16.17 4.90 -22.08
CA ALA A 146 16.44 5.23 -23.49
C ALA A 146 17.85 4.89 -23.96
N GLU A 147 18.76 4.64 -23.03
CA GLU A 147 20.16 4.33 -23.25
C GLU A 147 20.48 2.83 -23.19
N ASN A 148 19.44 1.98 -23.13
CA ASN A 148 19.51 0.54 -23.00
C ASN A 148 20.27 0.06 -21.74
N ILE A 149 20.23 0.84 -20.66
CA ILE A 149 20.69 0.40 -19.34
C ILE A 149 19.51 0.19 -18.40
N THR A 150 19.55 -0.91 -17.64
CA THR A 150 18.57 -1.18 -16.58
C THR A 150 18.73 -0.16 -15.46
N VAL A 151 17.66 0.55 -15.13
CA VAL A 151 17.64 1.56 -14.06
C VAL A 151 16.52 1.25 -13.07
N ALA A 152 16.73 1.64 -11.81
CA ALA A 152 15.75 1.51 -10.75
C ALA A 152 15.94 2.67 -9.75
N PRO A 153 14.86 3.27 -9.21
CA PRO A 153 14.97 4.36 -8.26
C PRO A 153 15.46 3.87 -6.90
N ASN A 154 16.17 4.75 -6.17
CA ASN A 154 16.49 4.56 -4.76
C ASN A 154 15.49 5.36 -3.90
N GLU A 155 14.26 4.86 -3.83
CA GLU A 155 13.14 5.51 -3.14
C GLU A 155 12.35 4.48 -2.30
N PRO A 156 11.44 4.93 -1.42
CA PRO A 156 10.54 4.02 -0.73
C PRO A 156 9.80 3.06 -1.65
N MET A 157 9.75 1.78 -1.25
CA MET A 157 9.09 0.76 -2.06
C MET A 157 7.58 1.00 -2.12
N ARG A 158 7.02 0.79 -3.31
CA ARG A 158 5.57 0.87 -3.59
C ARG A 158 4.74 -0.01 -2.65
N LYS A 159 3.45 0.30 -2.52
CA LYS A 159 2.50 -0.51 -1.75
C LYS A 159 2.48 -1.95 -2.29
N PRO A 160 2.65 -2.98 -1.43
CA PRO A 160 2.71 -4.35 -1.89
C PRO A 160 1.32 -4.92 -2.21
N THR A 161 1.27 -5.76 -3.24
CA THR A 161 0.13 -6.61 -3.58
C THR A 161 0.63 -8.02 -3.78
N PHE A 162 -0.04 -9.03 -3.20
CA PHE A 162 0.45 -10.40 -3.23
C PHE A 162 -0.49 -11.31 -4.01
N GLU A 163 0.09 -12.19 -4.81
CA GLU A 163 -0.64 -13.20 -5.56
C GLU A 163 0.16 -14.49 -5.67
N VAL A 164 -0.52 -15.58 -6.07
CA VAL A 164 0.12 -16.88 -6.28
C VAL A 164 1.19 -16.77 -7.35
N LEU A 165 2.38 -17.30 -7.10
CA LEU A 165 3.51 -17.22 -8.02
C LEU A 165 3.30 -18.13 -9.23
N LYS A 166 2.89 -17.54 -10.36
CA LYS A 166 2.80 -18.24 -11.66
C LYS A 166 4.11 -18.14 -12.43
N LYS A 167 4.30 -19.05 -13.40
CA LYS A 167 5.56 -19.17 -14.16
C LYS A 167 6.07 -17.85 -14.75
N ASP A 168 5.18 -16.99 -15.23
CA ASP A 168 5.52 -15.73 -15.91
C ASP A 168 5.35 -14.51 -14.99
N ASN A 169 5.01 -14.71 -13.71
CA ASN A 169 4.87 -13.61 -12.77
C ASN A 169 6.25 -13.09 -12.34
N PHE A 170 6.31 -11.78 -12.14
CA PHE A 170 7.44 -11.11 -11.52
C PHE A 170 7.56 -11.49 -10.03
N ILE A 171 8.78 -11.35 -9.53
CA ILE A 171 9.08 -11.37 -8.10
C ILE A 171 9.75 -10.04 -7.75
N PHE A 172 8.98 -9.11 -7.18
CA PHE A 172 9.44 -7.77 -6.83
C PHE A 172 10.68 -7.79 -5.92
N PRO A 173 11.65 -6.85 -6.07
CA PRO A 173 11.67 -5.75 -7.04
C PRO A 173 12.21 -6.06 -8.44
N SER A 174 12.91 -7.16 -8.70
CA SER A 174 13.66 -7.32 -9.95
C SER A 174 13.60 -8.71 -10.60
N GLY A 175 13.00 -9.72 -9.96
CA GLY A 175 12.85 -11.05 -10.53
C GLY A 175 11.86 -11.08 -11.69
N GLU A 176 12.23 -11.69 -12.81
CA GLU A 176 11.46 -11.64 -14.07
C GLU A 176 10.51 -12.82 -14.30
N THR A 177 10.56 -13.83 -13.43
CA THR A 177 9.80 -15.08 -13.55
C THR A 177 9.80 -15.82 -12.21
N ALA A 178 8.90 -16.79 -12.03
CA ALA A 178 8.94 -17.74 -10.91
C ALA A 178 10.28 -18.47 -10.78
N TRP A 179 10.98 -18.67 -11.90
CA TRP A 179 12.28 -19.32 -11.95
C TRP A 179 12.29 -20.67 -11.20
N TYR A 180 13.43 -21.06 -10.62
CA TYR A 180 13.49 -22.18 -9.68
C TYR A 180 12.97 -21.82 -8.27
N TRP A 181 12.61 -20.56 -8.01
CA TRP A 181 12.08 -20.12 -6.71
C TRP A 181 10.67 -20.63 -6.46
N GLY A 182 9.83 -20.70 -7.50
CA GLY A 182 8.50 -21.31 -7.40
C GLY A 182 8.54 -22.77 -6.95
N GLU A 183 9.34 -23.59 -7.63
CA GLU A 183 9.51 -25.01 -7.28
C GLU A 183 10.19 -25.22 -5.92
N LEU A 184 11.11 -24.31 -5.53
CA LEU A 184 11.69 -24.29 -4.18
C LEU A 184 10.62 -23.99 -3.12
N GLY A 185 9.76 -23.01 -3.37
CA GLY A 185 8.65 -22.66 -2.48
C GLY A 185 7.71 -23.82 -2.24
N ASP A 186 7.34 -24.55 -3.29
CA ASP A 186 6.50 -25.75 -3.17
C ASP A 186 7.19 -26.83 -2.34
N SER A 187 8.49 -27.01 -2.53
CA SER A 187 9.28 -27.99 -1.76
C SER A 187 9.35 -27.64 -0.28
N ILE A 188 9.58 -26.37 0.05
CA ILE A 188 9.59 -25.84 1.42
C ILE A 188 8.20 -25.97 2.04
N SER A 189 7.15 -25.54 1.33
CA SER A 189 5.77 -25.62 1.80
C SER A 189 5.35 -27.06 2.08
N LYS A 190 5.65 -27.99 1.16
CA LYS A 190 5.35 -29.41 1.34
C LYS A 190 6.02 -30.01 2.57
N ARG A 191 7.27 -29.63 2.83
CA ARG A 191 8.10 -30.11 3.95
C ARG A 191 7.63 -29.54 5.29
N PHE A 192 7.40 -28.23 5.37
CA PHE A 192 7.12 -27.53 6.62
C PHE A 192 5.64 -27.21 6.85
N LYS A 193 4.76 -27.57 5.90
CA LYS A 193 3.32 -27.27 5.93
C LYS A 193 3.04 -25.78 6.14
N THR A 194 3.74 -24.96 5.37
CA THR A 194 3.79 -23.52 5.59
C THR A 194 3.64 -22.74 4.27
N PRO A 195 2.94 -21.60 4.28
CA PRO A 195 2.99 -20.61 3.19
C PRO A 195 4.42 -20.12 2.90
N VAL A 196 4.73 -19.79 1.64
CA VAL A 196 6.04 -19.24 1.26
C VAL A 196 5.89 -17.98 0.41
N LEU A 197 6.60 -16.92 0.78
CA LEU A 197 6.72 -15.67 0.01
C LEU A 197 8.16 -15.48 -0.46
N PHE A 198 8.32 -15.17 -1.74
CA PHE A 198 9.60 -14.68 -2.29
C PHE A 198 9.51 -13.20 -2.67
N LEU A 199 10.58 -12.48 -2.34
CA LEU A 199 10.99 -11.20 -2.91
C LEU A 199 12.33 -11.42 -3.62
N ASN A 200 12.65 -10.66 -4.67
CA ASN A 200 13.86 -10.88 -5.47
C ASN A 200 14.49 -9.56 -5.90
N ALA A 201 15.65 -9.26 -5.36
CA ALA A 201 16.48 -8.09 -5.64
C ALA A 201 17.77 -8.43 -6.42
N ALA A 202 17.83 -9.61 -7.06
CA ALA A 202 18.93 -9.98 -7.92
C ALA A 202 18.96 -9.15 -9.21
N TRP A 203 20.15 -8.99 -9.79
CA TRP A 203 20.38 -8.04 -10.87
C TRP A 203 21.24 -8.65 -11.98
N ALA A 204 20.72 -8.64 -13.21
CA ALA A 204 21.45 -9.15 -14.36
C ALA A 204 22.76 -8.38 -14.58
N ALA A 205 23.77 -9.08 -15.10
CA ALA A 205 25.10 -8.53 -15.41
C ALA A 205 25.91 -8.00 -14.21
N ALA A 206 25.39 -8.05 -12.98
CA ALA A 206 26.15 -7.64 -11.80
C ALA A 206 27.30 -8.61 -11.51
N ASN A 207 28.46 -8.07 -11.13
CA ASN A 207 29.57 -8.81 -10.54
C ASN A 207 29.80 -8.31 -9.10
N SER A 208 30.77 -8.89 -8.37
CA SER A 208 30.97 -8.54 -6.96
C SER A 208 31.49 -7.10 -6.78
N ASP A 209 32.28 -6.56 -7.72
CA ASP A 209 32.68 -5.14 -7.70
C ASP A 209 31.45 -4.23 -7.80
N SER A 210 30.47 -4.58 -8.65
CA SER A 210 29.23 -3.82 -8.76
C SER A 210 28.49 -3.72 -7.43
N TYR A 211 28.42 -4.82 -6.67
CA TYR A 211 27.82 -4.81 -5.34
C TYR A 211 28.64 -4.05 -4.31
N TYR A 212 29.97 -4.15 -4.37
CA TYR A 212 30.89 -3.42 -3.49
C TYR A 212 30.78 -1.91 -3.69
N ASP A 213 30.88 -1.42 -4.93
CA ASP A 213 30.79 0.00 -5.26
C ASP A 213 29.45 0.58 -4.82
N ALA A 214 28.36 -0.10 -5.15
CA ALA A 214 27.01 0.30 -4.75
C ALA A 214 26.80 0.31 -3.23
N ALA A 215 27.32 -0.70 -2.52
CA ALA A 215 27.26 -0.79 -1.06
C ALA A 215 28.12 0.28 -0.36
N THR A 216 29.17 0.77 -1.02
CA THR A 216 30.06 1.83 -0.49
C THR A 216 29.66 3.25 -0.91
N GLY A 217 28.51 3.39 -1.58
CA GLY A 217 27.92 4.69 -1.89
C GLY A 217 28.16 5.19 -3.32
N LYS A 218 28.81 4.39 -4.17
CA LYS A 218 29.10 4.74 -5.57
C LYS A 218 28.07 4.15 -6.52
N ASP A 219 27.96 4.74 -7.70
CA ASP A 219 27.28 4.08 -8.82
C ASP A 219 28.19 3.00 -9.41
N ALA A 220 27.63 1.82 -9.66
CA ALA A 220 28.38 0.64 -10.09
C ALA A 220 28.52 0.61 -11.62
N PHE A 221 29.73 0.31 -12.11
CA PHE A 221 29.97 0.15 -13.54
C PHE A 221 29.45 -1.20 -14.05
N ASN A 222 28.66 -1.18 -15.13
CA ASN A 222 28.24 -2.35 -15.88
C ASN A 222 29.22 -2.60 -17.04
N PRO A 223 30.11 -3.62 -16.96
CA PRO A 223 31.11 -3.87 -17.99
C PRO A 223 30.52 -4.38 -19.31
N TYR A 224 29.28 -4.87 -19.32
CA TYR A 224 28.64 -5.43 -20.52
C TYR A 224 27.95 -4.35 -21.38
N VAL A 225 27.62 -3.21 -20.77
CA VAL A 225 26.99 -2.05 -21.45
C VAL A 225 27.93 -0.84 -21.51
N GLY A 226 29.02 -0.85 -20.73
CA GLY A 226 30.02 0.23 -20.70
C GLY A 226 29.52 1.49 -20.00
N LYS A 227 28.60 1.36 -19.04
CA LYS A 227 27.92 2.49 -18.37
C LYS A 227 27.72 2.23 -16.88
N ASN A 228 27.60 3.30 -16.08
CA ASN A 228 27.28 3.19 -14.66
C ASN A 228 25.77 3.01 -14.45
N TRP A 229 25.38 2.09 -13.58
CA TRP A 229 24.03 2.03 -13.06
C TRP A 229 23.81 3.16 -12.03
N PRO A 230 22.82 4.04 -12.23
CA PRO A 230 22.54 5.11 -11.29
C PRO A 230 21.93 4.58 -10.00
N ASN A 231 21.79 5.47 -9.00
CA ASN A 231 21.05 5.23 -7.77
C ASN A 231 21.61 4.07 -6.94
N ARG A 232 22.94 3.85 -6.98
CA ARG A 232 23.60 2.74 -6.28
C ARG A 232 22.94 1.38 -6.56
N GLN A 233 22.47 1.16 -7.79
CA GLN A 233 22.02 -0.18 -8.17
C GLN A 233 23.24 -1.08 -8.38
N PRO A 234 23.16 -2.38 -8.04
CA PRO A 234 21.98 -3.13 -7.58
C PRO A 234 21.69 -3.08 -6.06
N TYR A 235 22.54 -2.43 -5.26
CA TYR A 235 22.47 -2.44 -3.79
C TYR A 235 21.17 -1.86 -3.23
N SER A 236 20.71 -0.72 -3.76
CA SER A 236 19.54 -0.01 -3.22
C SER A 236 18.28 -0.87 -3.17
N ASN A 237 18.07 -1.74 -4.17
CA ASN A 237 16.92 -2.66 -4.18
C ASN A 237 16.97 -3.67 -3.02
N ILE A 238 18.15 -4.15 -2.61
CA ILE A 238 18.29 -5.05 -1.45
C ILE A 238 17.89 -4.31 -0.17
N VAL A 239 18.50 -3.16 0.09
CA VAL A 239 18.29 -2.42 1.34
C VAL A 239 16.86 -1.89 1.45
N ASN A 240 16.31 -1.32 0.37
CA ASN A 240 14.96 -0.78 0.39
C ASN A 240 13.91 -1.89 0.51
N THR A 241 14.16 -3.08 -0.05
CA THR A 241 13.27 -4.23 0.19
C THR A 241 13.27 -4.63 1.66
N ILE A 242 14.45 -4.67 2.30
CA ILE A 242 14.52 -4.98 3.73
C ILE A 242 13.81 -3.92 4.57
N ARG A 243 14.08 -2.63 4.33
CA ARG A 243 13.52 -1.51 5.10
C ARG A 243 12.02 -1.33 4.94
N HIS A 244 11.49 -1.52 3.73
CA HIS A 244 10.10 -1.12 3.40
C HIS A 244 9.14 -2.30 3.26
N LEU A 245 9.65 -3.53 3.09
CA LEU A 245 8.83 -4.73 2.96
C LEU A 245 9.15 -5.72 4.09
N ASN A 246 10.40 -6.18 4.22
CA ASN A 246 10.73 -7.18 5.24
C ASN A 246 10.66 -6.66 6.68
N SER A 247 10.71 -5.36 6.92
CA SER A 247 10.42 -4.79 8.24
C SER A 247 8.97 -5.02 8.69
N TRP A 248 8.02 -5.13 7.73
CA TRP A 248 6.60 -5.45 7.96
C TRP A 248 6.27 -6.93 7.83
N LEU A 249 6.98 -7.64 6.93
CA LEU A 249 6.73 -9.05 6.63
C LEU A 249 7.61 -9.99 7.46
N GLY A 250 8.70 -9.49 8.04
CA GLY A 250 9.81 -10.30 8.51
C GLY A 250 10.57 -11.00 7.36
N MET A 251 11.57 -11.81 7.72
CA MET A 251 12.36 -12.59 6.76
C MET A 251 13.12 -13.74 7.43
N ARG A 252 13.18 -14.90 6.76
CA ARG A 252 14.03 -16.02 7.15
C ARG A 252 15.49 -15.74 6.83
N ALA A 253 15.78 -15.45 5.57
CA ALA A 253 17.13 -15.17 5.09
C ALA A 253 17.13 -14.50 3.71
N VAL A 254 18.25 -13.87 3.38
CA VAL A 254 18.64 -13.60 2.00
C VAL A 254 19.22 -14.86 1.38
N LEU A 255 18.70 -15.30 0.24
CA LEU A 255 19.24 -16.39 -0.57
C LEU A 255 20.14 -15.78 -1.65
N TRP A 256 21.45 -15.99 -1.52
CA TRP A 256 22.47 -15.42 -2.40
C TRP A 256 22.95 -16.43 -3.43
N SER A 257 22.80 -16.13 -4.72
CA SER A 257 23.37 -16.93 -5.82
C SER A 257 24.06 -16.03 -6.85
N HIS A 258 25.39 -16.05 -6.85
CA HIS A 258 26.22 -15.17 -7.67
C HIS A 258 27.67 -15.67 -7.73
N GLY A 259 28.32 -15.57 -8.89
CA GLY A 259 29.77 -15.82 -9.02
C GLY A 259 30.23 -16.19 -10.42
N GLU A 260 29.31 -16.47 -11.34
CA GLU A 260 29.63 -16.78 -12.75
C GLU A 260 30.35 -15.62 -13.44
N ASN A 261 29.86 -14.39 -13.25
CA ASN A 261 30.47 -13.20 -13.85
C ASN A 261 31.87 -12.95 -13.30
N ASP A 262 32.07 -13.10 -11.99
CA ASP A 262 33.38 -12.96 -11.34
C ASP A 262 34.37 -14.03 -11.81
N ALA A 263 33.90 -15.25 -12.04
CA ALA A 263 34.71 -16.34 -12.57
C ALA A 263 35.13 -16.08 -14.02
N GLN A 264 34.20 -15.62 -14.87
CA GLN A 264 34.50 -15.20 -16.24
C GLN A 264 35.51 -14.05 -16.28
N LEU A 265 35.42 -13.11 -15.34
CA LEU A 265 36.34 -11.99 -15.18
C LEU A 265 37.61 -12.31 -14.35
N LYS A 266 37.78 -13.56 -13.93
CA LYS A 266 38.97 -14.07 -13.19
C LYS A 266 39.26 -13.33 -11.88
N PHE A 267 38.22 -12.98 -11.14
CA PHE A 267 38.37 -12.33 -9.83
C PHE A 267 39.14 -13.24 -8.88
N THR A 268 40.01 -12.66 -8.06
CA THR A 268 40.71 -13.43 -7.02
C THR A 268 39.75 -13.79 -5.89
N GLU A 269 40.12 -14.82 -5.13
CA GLU A 269 39.39 -15.23 -3.92
C GLU A 269 39.22 -14.06 -2.95
N GLN A 270 40.27 -13.24 -2.78
CA GLN A 270 40.25 -12.12 -1.85
C GLN A 270 39.38 -10.96 -2.33
N ASN A 271 39.37 -10.68 -3.64
CA ASN A 271 38.48 -9.67 -4.23
C ASN A 271 37.02 -10.03 -3.97
N TYR A 272 36.59 -11.23 -4.39
CA TYR A 272 35.21 -11.67 -4.19
C TYR A 272 34.82 -11.71 -2.71
N PHE A 273 35.69 -12.26 -1.85
CA PHE A 273 35.45 -12.33 -0.41
C PHE A 273 35.20 -10.95 0.20
N ASN A 274 36.09 -9.98 -0.06
CA ASN A 274 35.96 -8.63 0.47
C ASN A 274 34.70 -7.94 -0.03
N ASN A 275 34.43 -8.03 -1.32
CA ASN A 275 33.29 -7.37 -1.95
C ASN A 275 31.95 -7.82 -1.34
N ILE A 276 31.75 -9.14 -1.22
CA ILE A 276 30.51 -9.68 -0.67
C ILE A 276 30.44 -9.48 0.86
N GLN A 277 31.57 -9.54 1.57
CA GLN A 277 31.59 -9.20 3.00
C GLN A 277 31.16 -7.75 3.24
N THR A 278 31.66 -6.81 2.43
CA THR A 278 31.27 -5.39 2.49
C THR A 278 29.79 -5.20 2.14
N LEU A 279 29.30 -5.83 1.08
CA LEU A 279 27.87 -5.83 0.71
C LEU A 279 26.99 -6.20 1.92
N ILE A 280 27.27 -7.36 2.52
CA ILE A 280 26.47 -7.89 3.63
C ILE A 280 26.55 -6.97 4.86
N THR A 281 27.75 -6.49 5.18
CA THR A 281 27.99 -5.63 6.34
C THR A 281 27.22 -4.32 6.21
N ASN A 282 27.34 -3.65 5.06
CA ASN A 282 26.68 -2.37 4.82
C ASN A 282 25.17 -2.54 4.68
N ALA A 283 24.69 -3.60 4.01
CA ALA A 283 23.26 -3.85 3.88
C ALA A 283 22.58 -4.01 5.24
N ARG A 284 23.25 -4.69 6.19
CA ARG A 284 22.74 -4.84 7.57
C ARG A 284 22.74 -3.52 8.33
N ALA A 285 23.84 -2.77 8.24
CA ALA A 285 23.95 -1.46 8.89
C ALA A 285 22.90 -0.48 8.36
N ASP A 286 22.78 -0.36 7.04
CA ASP A 286 21.83 0.51 6.39
C ASP A 286 20.39 0.07 6.68
N ALA A 287 20.08 -1.22 6.55
CA ALA A 287 18.73 -1.71 6.82
C ALA A 287 18.35 -1.64 8.30
N GLY A 288 19.31 -1.65 9.22
CA GLY A 288 19.08 -1.72 10.67
C GLY A 288 18.75 -3.14 11.16
N TYR A 289 19.03 -4.17 10.35
CA TYR A 289 18.70 -5.56 10.65
C TYR A 289 19.89 -6.47 10.41
N ASN A 290 20.22 -7.32 11.40
CA ASN A 290 21.21 -8.39 11.22
C ASN A 290 20.61 -9.57 10.44
N VAL A 291 20.31 -9.35 9.16
CA VAL A 291 19.69 -10.35 8.28
C VAL A 291 20.57 -11.60 8.09
N PRO A 292 20.03 -12.82 8.19
CA PRO A 292 20.74 -14.05 7.83
C PRO A 292 20.96 -14.15 6.31
N TRP A 293 22.12 -14.65 5.88
CA TRP A 293 22.42 -14.88 4.46
C TRP A 293 22.80 -16.34 4.20
N VAL A 294 22.19 -16.98 3.19
CA VAL A 294 22.54 -18.32 2.74
C VAL A 294 23.26 -18.20 1.40
N ILE A 295 24.54 -18.57 1.37
CA ILE A 295 25.45 -18.31 0.25
C ILE A 295 25.61 -19.57 -0.59
N ALA A 296 25.03 -19.59 -1.80
CA ALA A 296 25.27 -20.66 -2.75
C ALA A 296 26.71 -20.64 -3.28
N ARG A 297 27.16 -21.81 -3.71
CA ARG A 297 28.42 -21.98 -4.43
C ARG A 297 28.10 -22.05 -5.91
N ASN A 298 28.48 -21.02 -6.65
CA ASN A 298 28.30 -20.95 -8.09
C ASN A 298 29.38 -20.11 -8.75
N SER A 299 29.92 -20.62 -9.84
CA SER A 299 31.00 -20.02 -10.63
C SER A 299 31.03 -20.55 -12.08
N ALA A 300 30.43 -21.70 -12.33
CA ALA A 300 30.41 -22.33 -13.64
C ALA A 300 29.35 -21.71 -14.57
N SER A 301 29.74 -21.52 -15.82
CA SER A 301 28.93 -20.98 -16.92
C SER A 301 29.06 -21.84 -18.18
N ASN A 302 28.53 -21.39 -19.32
CA ASN A 302 28.76 -22.07 -20.60
C ASN A 302 30.22 -21.90 -21.07
N ILE A 303 30.83 -20.78 -20.69
CA ILE A 303 32.22 -20.41 -21.00
C ILE A 303 33.20 -21.09 -20.02
N ILE A 304 32.94 -20.97 -18.72
CA ILE A 304 33.75 -21.57 -17.65
C ILE A 304 33.06 -22.86 -17.18
N LYS A 305 33.42 -24.00 -17.77
CA LYS A 305 32.72 -25.28 -17.53
C LYS A 305 33.07 -25.92 -16.19
N ASP A 306 34.31 -25.75 -15.75
CA ASP A 306 34.79 -26.28 -14.48
C ASP A 306 34.60 -25.25 -13.36
N PRO A 307 34.33 -25.68 -12.11
CA PRO A 307 34.24 -24.76 -10.98
C PRO A 307 35.50 -23.90 -10.84
N TYR A 308 35.33 -22.58 -10.78
CA TYR A 308 36.42 -21.64 -10.60
C TYR A 308 36.75 -21.49 -9.12
N LEU A 309 37.79 -22.21 -8.68
CA LEU A 309 38.16 -22.34 -7.26
C LEU A 309 38.28 -21.04 -6.47
N PRO A 310 38.84 -19.93 -7.00
CA PRO A 310 38.93 -18.68 -6.24
C PRO A 310 37.58 -18.17 -5.74
N VAL A 311 36.55 -18.16 -6.61
CA VAL A 311 35.19 -17.73 -6.22
C VAL A 311 34.55 -18.75 -5.27
N ILE A 312 34.70 -20.05 -5.55
CA ILE A 312 34.15 -21.12 -4.69
C ILE A 312 34.74 -21.10 -3.29
N ASN A 313 36.04 -20.88 -3.16
CA ASN A 313 36.72 -20.79 -1.86
C ASN A 313 36.27 -19.54 -1.09
N ALA A 314 36.09 -18.40 -1.76
CA ALA A 314 35.57 -17.18 -1.15
C ALA A 314 34.15 -17.39 -0.59
N GLN A 315 33.26 -18.01 -1.37
CA GLN A 315 31.89 -18.35 -0.94
C GLN A 315 31.90 -19.29 0.27
N LYS A 316 32.76 -20.34 0.26
CA LYS A 316 32.93 -21.24 1.41
C LYS A 316 33.40 -20.48 2.65
N ARG A 317 34.44 -19.64 2.52
CA ARG A 317 34.96 -18.81 3.62
C ARG A 317 33.89 -17.89 4.20
N LEU A 318 33.17 -17.15 3.35
CA LEU A 318 32.08 -16.26 3.77
C LEU A 318 31.00 -17.01 4.56
N SER A 319 30.59 -18.19 4.09
CA SER A 319 29.57 -19.02 4.74
C SER A 319 30.02 -19.67 6.05
N ALA A 320 31.33 -19.69 6.32
CA ALA A 320 31.93 -20.29 7.51
C ALA A 320 32.38 -19.24 8.56
N LEU A 321 32.19 -17.94 8.28
CA LEU A 321 32.55 -16.86 9.20
C LEU A 321 31.75 -16.98 10.50
N LYS A 322 32.47 -17.14 11.61
CA LYS A 322 31.85 -17.15 12.95
C LYS A 322 31.25 -15.79 13.25
N ASN A 323 30.06 -15.78 13.85
CA ASN A 323 29.33 -14.58 14.28
C ASN A 323 28.99 -13.58 13.16
N PHE A 324 29.06 -14.01 11.89
CA PHE A 324 28.72 -13.16 10.74
C PHE A 324 27.32 -13.45 10.16
N ASN A 325 26.55 -14.32 10.80
CA ASN A 325 25.17 -14.67 10.42
C ASN A 325 25.02 -15.06 8.93
N THR A 326 26.02 -15.75 8.41
CA THR A 326 26.09 -16.33 7.06
C THR A 326 26.09 -17.85 7.17
N PHE A 327 25.53 -18.51 6.16
CA PHE A 327 25.34 -19.96 6.16
C PHE A 327 25.60 -20.56 4.78
N PRO A 328 26.03 -21.83 4.70
CA PRO A 328 26.30 -22.48 3.42
C PRO A 328 25.01 -22.82 2.67
N GLY A 329 24.95 -22.44 1.40
CA GLY A 329 23.93 -22.83 0.44
C GLY A 329 24.34 -24.01 -0.45
N PRO A 330 23.55 -24.34 -1.49
CA PRO A 330 23.85 -25.46 -2.39
C PRO A 330 25.13 -25.25 -3.17
N ASN A 331 25.68 -26.34 -3.70
CA ASN A 331 26.64 -26.27 -4.81
C ASN A 331 25.85 -26.35 -6.11
N LEU A 332 25.79 -25.25 -6.85
CA LEU A 332 25.05 -25.17 -8.11
C LEU A 332 25.93 -25.47 -9.32
N ASP A 333 27.25 -25.47 -9.18
CA ASP A 333 28.21 -25.87 -10.23
C ASP A 333 28.17 -27.37 -10.56
N THR A 334 27.27 -28.14 -9.94
CA THR A 334 27.04 -29.56 -10.27
C THR A 334 25.82 -29.78 -11.15
N ILE A 335 25.09 -28.72 -11.45
CA ILE A 335 23.80 -28.78 -12.14
C ILE A 335 24.04 -28.35 -13.57
N GLN A 336 23.54 -29.10 -14.55
CA GLN A 336 23.52 -28.71 -15.98
C GLN A 336 24.87 -28.14 -16.45
N ILE A 337 25.92 -28.97 -16.39
CA ILE A 337 27.28 -28.63 -16.80
C ILE A 337 27.66 -29.43 -18.06
N PRO A 338 28.16 -28.78 -19.14
CA PRO A 338 28.24 -27.32 -19.31
C PRO A 338 26.85 -26.67 -19.27
N ARG A 339 26.78 -25.40 -18.84
CA ARG A 339 25.52 -24.64 -18.91
C ARG A 339 25.04 -24.59 -20.36
N PRO A 340 23.73 -24.45 -20.58
CA PRO A 340 23.20 -24.16 -21.91
C PRO A 340 23.83 -22.91 -22.53
N VAL A 341 23.63 -22.74 -23.84
CA VAL A 341 24.11 -21.57 -24.58
C VAL A 341 23.58 -20.26 -23.99
N SER A 342 22.41 -20.29 -23.36
CA SER A 342 21.85 -19.15 -22.62
C SER A 342 22.71 -18.71 -21.43
N GLU A 343 23.65 -19.53 -20.96
CA GLU A 343 24.44 -19.41 -19.72
C GLU A 343 23.63 -19.57 -18.41
N HIS A 344 22.33 -19.83 -18.53
CA HIS A 344 21.41 -19.89 -17.40
C HIS A 344 20.88 -21.30 -17.18
N PHE A 345 20.36 -21.56 -15.97
CA PHE A 345 19.57 -22.77 -15.74
C PHE A 345 18.32 -22.75 -16.64
N GLU A 346 17.99 -23.89 -17.23
CA GLU A 346 16.76 -24.00 -18.02
C GLU A 346 16.16 -25.40 -17.87
N ASN A 347 14.82 -25.47 -17.88
CA ASN A 347 14.12 -26.74 -17.99
C ASN A 347 13.94 -27.07 -19.48
N VAL A 348 14.83 -27.89 -20.03
CA VAL A 348 14.80 -28.27 -21.45
C VAL A 348 13.70 -29.33 -21.70
N PRO A 349 12.72 -29.10 -22.58
CA PRO A 349 11.70 -30.10 -22.90
C PRO A 349 12.32 -31.43 -23.35
N GLY A 350 11.92 -32.53 -22.72
CA GLY A 350 12.45 -33.87 -23.02
C GLY A 350 13.90 -34.12 -22.58
N ALA A 351 14.54 -33.18 -21.90
CA ALA A 351 15.92 -33.31 -21.43
C ALA A 351 16.09 -32.77 -19.99
N ILE A 352 17.30 -32.31 -19.64
CA ILE A 352 17.67 -31.92 -18.29
C ILE A 352 16.76 -30.78 -17.79
N GLN A 353 16.16 -30.99 -16.61
CA GLN A 353 15.33 -30.01 -15.92
C GLN A 353 16.18 -29.16 -14.96
N GLY A 354 16.99 -28.25 -15.52
CA GLY A 354 17.99 -27.47 -14.76
C GLY A 354 17.41 -26.64 -13.62
N LEU A 355 16.28 -25.97 -13.85
CA LEU A 355 15.59 -25.18 -12.82
C LEU A 355 15.06 -26.09 -11.70
N THR A 356 14.43 -27.21 -12.04
CA THR A 356 13.94 -28.19 -11.06
C THR A 356 15.09 -28.76 -10.22
N LEU A 357 16.25 -29.05 -10.83
CA LEU A 357 17.44 -29.52 -10.13
C LEU A 357 18.02 -28.44 -9.20
N ALA A 358 18.04 -27.17 -9.62
CA ALA A 358 18.47 -26.05 -8.81
C ALA A 358 17.56 -25.84 -7.60
N ALA A 359 16.23 -25.85 -7.78
CA ALA A 359 15.25 -25.82 -6.70
C ALA A 359 15.49 -26.97 -5.70
N SER A 360 15.69 -28.18 -6.22
CA SER A 360 15.97 -29.37 -5.41
C SER A 360 17.28 -29.25 -4.62
N ALA A 361 18.32 -28.67 -5.21
CA ALA A 361 19.59 -28.43 -4.53
C ALA A 361 19.45 -27.42 -3.40
N TRP A 362 18.74 -26.31 -3.64
CA TRP A 362 18.40 -25.34 -2.60
C TRP A 362 17.64 -26.01 -1.45
N ASN A 363 16.58 -26.77 -1.72
CA ASN A 363 15.80 -27.47 -0.70
C ASN A 363 16.66 -28.46 0.12
N ARG A 364 17.61 -29.16 -0.51
CA ARG A 364 18.55 -30.05 0.19
C ARG A 364 19.52 -29.28 1.09
N ALA A 365 20.02 -28.13 0.66
CA ALA A 365 20.92 -27.30 1.45
C ALA A 365 20.19 -26.64 2.64
N LEU A 366 18.94 -26.28 2.43
CA LEU A 366 17.97 -25.76 3.40
C LEU A 366 17.44 -26.88 4.33
N THR A 367 18.35 -27.54 5.04
CA THR A 367 18.04 -28.63 5.97
C THR A 367 17.23 -28.16 7.19
N ASP A 368 16.52 -29.07 7.85
CA ASP A 368 15.83 -28.76 9.13
C ASP A 368 16.82 -28.27 10.21
N SER A 369 18.05 -28.79 10.20
CA SER A 369 19.11 -28.32 11.11
C SER A 369 19.47 -26.87 10.83
N LEU A 370 19.59 -26.50 9.54
CA LEU A 370 19.86 -25.12 9.16
C LEU A 370 18.69 -24.19 9.51
N PHE A 371 17.45 -24.60 9.25
CA PHE A 371 16.25 -23.84 9.65
C PHE A 371 16.17 -23.58 11.15
N ARG A 372 16.62 -24.53 11.98
CA ARG A 372 16.70 -24.34 13.44
C ARG A 372 17.85 -23.42 13.88
N LYS A 373 18.91 -23.29 13.07
CA LYS A 373 20.05 -22.39 13.35
C LYS A 373 19.81 -20.96 12.89
N ILE A 374 19.09 -20.78 11.78
CA ILE A 374 18.75 -19.46 11.25
C ILE A 374 17.62 -18.86 12.08
N ILE A 375 17.97 -17.90 12.95
CA ILE A 375 17.01 -17.08 13.68
C ILE A 375 16.39 -16.07 12.69
N PRO A 376 15.08 -16.16 12.40
CA PRO A 376 14.41 -15.22 11.50
C PRO A 376 14.31 -13.83 12.09
N ILE A 377 14.18 -12.84 11.22
CA ILE A 377 13.71 -11.51 11.61
C ILE A 377 12.19 -11.53 11.59
N GLN A 378 11.60 -11.08 12.69
CA GLN A 378 10.18 -10.80 12.78
C GLN A 378 9.94 -9.30 12.94
N PRO A 379 8.81 -8.77 12.46
CA PRO A 379 8.35 -7.45 12.85
C PRO A 379 8.12 -7.44 14.36
N THR A 380 8.89 -6.66 15.11
CA THR A 380 8.71 -6.48 16.56
C THR A 380 7.76 -5.33 16.88
N ASN A 381 7.53 -4.45 15.91
CA ASN A 381 6.67 -3.28 16.00
C ASN A 381 5.87 -3.14 14.70
N SER A 382 4.67 -2.59 14.79
CA SER A 382 3.86 -2.21 13.64
C SER A 382 3.34 -0.80 13.80
N ILE A 383 3.49 0.02 12.74
CA ILE A 383 2.95 1.37 12.67
C ILE A 383 1.64 1.31 11.89
N HIS A 384 0.59 1.88 12.45
CA HIS A 384 -0.74 1.94 11.87
C HIS A 384 -1.04 3.38 11.48
N THR A 385 -1.16 3.66 10.19
CA THR A 385 -1.45 5.02 9.70
C THR A 385 -2.91 5.36 9.93
N GLY A 386 -3.20 6.51 10.55
CA GLY A 386 -4.56 6.89 10.94
C GLY A 386 -5.45 7.42 9.81
N VAL A 387 -6.56 8.05 10.23
CA VAL A 387 -7.57 8.62 9.34
C VAL A 387 -7.03 9.87 8.66
N VAL A 388 -7.15 9.91 7.33
CA VAL A 388 -6.82 11.07 6.48
C VAL A 388 -8.06 11.96 6.26
N PRO A 389 -7.92 13.23 5.86
CA PRO A 389 -9.05 14.01 5.35
C PRO A 389 -9.71 13.33 4.13
N SER A 390 -10.94 13.72 3.76
CA SER A 390 -11.57 13.24 2.52
C SER A 390 -10.93 13.87 1.29
N THR A 391 -10.68 15.19 1.37
CA THR A 391 -10.15 15.99 0.28
C THR A 391 -9.09 16.97 0.79
N ALA A 392 -8.04 17.16 0.01
CA ALA A 392 -7.01 18.17 0.19
C ALA A 392 -6.72 18.89 -1.14
N PHE A 393 -5.78 19.84 -1.12
CA PHE A 393 -5.33 20.56 -2.30
C PHE A 393 -3.79 20.54 -2.37
N PRO A 394 -3.17 20.76 -3.54
CA PRO A 394 -1.71 20.82 -3.64
C PRO A 394 -1.13 21.88 -2.69
N GLY A 395 -0.10 21.53 -1.93
CA GLY A 395 0.50 22.41 -0.92
C GLY A 395 -0.20 22.44 0.44
N ALA A 396 -1.32 21.73 0.60
CA ALA A 396 -2.07 21.69 1.85
C ALA A 396 -1.28 21.03 2.99
N SER A 397 -1.60 21.44 4.21
CA SER A 397 -1.14 20.78 5.43
C SER A 397 -2.30 20.27 6.26
N PHE A 398 -2.12 19.10 6.89
CA PHE A 398 -3.09 18.49 7.79
C PHE A 398 -2.41 17.57 8.80
N TYR A 399 -3.13 17.22 9.87
CA TYR A 399 -2.64 16.33 10.91
C TYR A 399 -3.03 14.88 10.60
N LEU A 400 -2.10 13.96 10.84
CA LEU A 400 -2.27 12.53 10.62
C LEU A 400 -1.91 11.77 11.90
N GLY A 401 -2.94 11.26 12.59
CA GLY A 401 -2.78 10.40 13.75
C GLY A 401 -2.20 9.03 13.38
N TYR A 402 -1.65 8.32 14.36
CA TYR A 402 -1.20 6.94 14.18
C TYR A 402 -1.19 6.17 15.49
N ASN A 403 -1.16 4.84 15.38
CA ASN A 403 -0.98 3.92 16.51
C ASN A 403 0.24 3.03 16.27
N ILE A 404 0.84 2.55 17.35
CA ILE A 404 1.97 1.63 17.30
C ILE A 404 1.69 0.46 18.23
N HIS A 405 1.85 -0.75 17.71
CA HIS A 405 1.92 -1.97 18.53
C HIS A 405 3.37 -2.44 18.61
N GLY A 406 3.76 -3.00 19.76
CA GLY A 406 5.09 -3.57 19.99
C GLY A 406 5.93 -2.83 21.04
N GLN A 407 7.14 -3.34 21.29
CA GLN A 407 8.10 -2.73 22.22
C GLN A 407 8.99 -1.73 21.48
N GLN A 408 8.71 -0.43 21.68
CA GLN A 408 9.57 0.66 21.21
C GLN A 408 10.73 0.85 22.19
N ALA A 409 11.89 0.28 21.88
CA ALA A 409 13.13 0.51 22.62
C ALA A 409 13.90 1.66 21.96
N GLY A 410 13.71 2.89 22.45
CA GLY A 410 14.48 4.06 22.02
C GLY A 410 13.67 5.13 21.29
N PRO A 411 14.35 6.13 20.70
CA PRO A 411 13.69 7.24 20.02
C PRO A 411 12.99 6.76 18.76
N LEU A 412 11.76 7.22 18.57
CA LEU A 412 10.99 7.01 17.35
C LEU A 412 11.18 8.21 16.42
N SER A 413 11.61 7.97 15.19
CA SER A 413 11.53 8.95 14.10
C SER A 413 10.74 8.33 12.95
N LEU A 414 9.75 9.05 12.46
CA LEU A 414 8.85 8.63 11.40
C LEU A 414 9.00 9.55 10.19
N ARG A 415 8.63 9.01 9.03
CA ARG A 415 8.32 9.78 7.82
C ARG A 415 6.95 9.40 7.28
N ALA A 416 6.26 10.36 6.70
CA ALA A 416 5.03 10.17 5.95
C ALA A 416 5.36 10.06 4.47
N GLU A 417 5.17 8.88 3.90
CA GLU A 417 5.42 8.58 2.48
C GLU A 417 4.09 8.67 1.73
N LEU A 418 3.99 9.57 0.75
CA LEU A 418 2.83 9.75 -0.11
C LEU A 418 2.89 8.78 -1.29
N PHE A 419 1.76 8.15 -1.60
CA PHE A 419 1.60 7.27 -2.75
C PHE A 419 0.45 7.74 -3.64
N ASP A 420 0.59 7.54 -4.94
CA ASP A 420 -0.52 7.65 -5.89
C ASP A 420 -1.52 6.50 -5.75
N GLU A 421 -2.60 6.54 -6.53
CA GLU A 421 -3.63 5.50 -6.57
C GLU A 421 -3.09 4.11 -6.93
N GLY A 422 -2.06 4.06 -7.79
CA GLY A 422 -1.35 2.82 -8.16
C GLY A 422 -0.40 2.29 -7.08
N GLY A 423 -0.28 3.02 -5.96
CA GLY A 423 0.59 2.69 -4.84
C GLY A 423 2.06 2.99 -5.10
N LYS A 424 2.41 3.75 -6.14
CA LYS A 424 3.78 4.18 -6.40
C LYS A 424 4.13 5.37 -5.50
N PHE A 425 5.35 5.38 -5.00
CA PHE A 425 5.86 6.48 -4.17
C PHE A 425 5.88 7.80 -4.96
N VAL A 426 5.47 8.88 -4.31
CA VAL A 426 5.42 10.23 -4.87
C VAL A 426 6.39 11.15 -4.16
N ASP A 427 6.27 11.29 -2.83
CA ASP A 427 7.12 12.17 -2.03
C ASP A 427 7.10 11.81 -0.54
N THR A 428 8.06 12.33 0.23
CA THR A 428 8.01 12.35 1.69
C THR A 428 7.36 13.65 2.16
N VAL A 429 6.16 13.54 2.73
CA VAL A 429 5.28 14.67 3.08
C VAL A 429 5.28 15.02 4.56
N GLY A 430 6.12 14.38 5.36
CA GLY A 430 6.25 14.67 6.78
C GLY A 430 7.42 13.89 7.39
N ILE A 431 8.11 14.48 8.36
CA ILE A 431 9.19 13.85 9.13
C ILE A 431 9.05 14.31 10.58
N GLY A 432 9.11 13.38 11.53
CA GLY A 432 9.04 13.70 12.95
C GLY A 432 8.54 12.54 13.80
N SER A 433 8.10 12.85 15.02
CA SER A 433 7.61 11.87 16.00
C SER A 433 6.34 12.31 16.73
N ALA A 434 5.77 13.45 16.33
CA ALA A 434 4.54 13.96 16.92
C ALA A 434 3.34 13.11 16.50
N ASN A 435 2.41 12.87 17.43
CA ASN A 435 1.14 12.22 17.18
C ASN A 435 -0.02 13.14 17.63
N PRO A 436 -0.82 13.68 16.70
CA PRO A 436 -0.76 13.46 15.26
C PRO A 436 0.42 14.17 14.58
N MET A 437 0.92 13.57 13.48
CA MET A 437 2.01 14.13 12.67
C MET A 437 1.48 15.23 11.74
N LEU A 438 2.17 16.36 11.65
CA LEU A 438 1.88 17.35 10.62
C LEU A 438 2.42 16.89 9.25
N VAL A 439 1.52 16.78 8.29
CA VAL A 439 1.81 16.45 6.89
C VAL A 439 1.72 17.72 6.04
N LYS A 440 2.58 17.85 5.03
CA LYS A 440 2.56 18.91 4.01
C LYS A 440 2.70 18.31 2.61
N LEU A 441 1.65 18.44 1.81
CA LEU A 441 1.62 17.92 0.44
C LEU A 441 2.47 18.79 -0.50
N PRO A 442 3.03 18.21 -1.58
CA PRO A 442 3.69 18.99 -2.63
C PRO A 442 2.73 19.97 -3.31
N ALA A 443 3.24 21.16 -3.68
CA ALA A 443 2.44 22.22 -4.30
C ALA A 443 2.05 21.95 -5.76
N ASN A 444 2.72 20.98 -6.41
CA ASN A 444 2.56 20.61 -7.80
C ASN A 444 1.85 19.26 -8.00
N LEU A 445 1.20 18.72 -6.96
CA LEU A 445 0.44 17.47 -7.09
C LEU A 445 -0.65 17.60 -8.15
N ALA A 446 -0.76 16.58 -9.00
CA ALA A 446 -1.88 16.43 -9.92
C ALA A 446 -3.17 16.09 -9.15
N ASN A 447 -4.32 16.42 -9.74
CA ASN A 447 -5.59 15.98 -9.20
C ASN A 447 -5.69 14.45 -9.25
N GLY A 448 -6.13 13.80 -8.17
CA GLY A 448 -6.18 12.35 -8.10
C GLY A 448 -6.33 11.80 -6.69
N ASN A 449 -6.42 10.48 -6.59
CA ASN A 449 -6.44 9.76 -5.32
C ASN A 449 -5.02 9.48 -4.82
N TYR A 450 -4.80 9.67 -3.53
CA TYR A 450 -3.51 9.44 -2.87
C TYR A 450 -3.71 8.71 -1.53
N SER A 451 -2.65 8.07 -1.04
CA SER A 451 -2.60 7.49 0.31
C SER A 451 -1.26 7.80 0.97
N ILE A 452 -1.19 7.65 2.30
CA ILE A 452 0.05 7.87 3.06
C ILE A 452 0.41 6.59 3.83
N ARG A 453 1.70 6.23 3.85
CA ARG A 453 2.28 5.27 4.81
C ARG A 453 3.16 6.04 5.79
N LEU A 454 2.94 5.84 7.08
CA LEU A 454 3.94 6.19 8.07
C LEU A 454 4.97 5.07 8.18
N ALA A 455 6.24 5.42 8.07
CA ALA A 455 7.36 4.50 8.20
C ALA A 455 8.38 5.04 9.19
N GLY A 456 8.87 4.20 10.09
CA GLY A 456 9.98 4.49 10.98
C GLY A 456 11.30 4.54 10.22
N THR A 457 12.14 5.51 10.57
CA THR A 457 13.54 5.64 10.15
C THR A 457 14.50 5.25 11.28
N THR A 458 14.06 5.44 12.53
CA THR A 458 14.75 4.99 13.74
C THR A 458 13.71 4.43 14.72
N PRO A 459 13.66 3.11 14.94
CA PRO A 459 14.21 2.07 14.06
C PRO A 459 13.49 2.02 12.69
N ASN A 460 14.10 1.39 11.69
CA ASN A 460 13.47 1.19 10.38
C ASN A 460 12.26 0.26 10.52
N ILE A 461 11.04 0.77 10.32
CA ILE A 461 9.80 -0.03 10.42
C ILE A 461 8.85 0.46 9.32
N ALA A 462 8.36 -0.42 8.46
CA ALA A 462 7.26 -0.05 7.57
C ALA A 462 5.92 -0.05 8.34
N GLY A 463 5.00 0.84 7.99
CA GLY A 463 3.63 0.84 8.51
C GLY A 463 2.59 0.43 7.49
N SER A 464 1.33 0.37 7.93
CA SER A 464 0.18 0.25 7.03
C SER A 464 -0.05 1.55 6.26
N THR A 465 -0.74 1.47 5.12
CA THR A 465 -1.19 2.65 4.38
C THR A 465 -2.54 3.14 4.91
N SER A 466 -2.76 4.45 4.87
CA SER A 466 -4.09 5.04 5.05
C SER A 466 -5.08 4.56 3.99
N THR A 467 -6.35 4.90 4.20
CA THR A 467 -7.34 4.95 3.11
C THR A 467 -6.96 6.03 2.09
N LEU A 468 -7.64 6.02 0.93
CA LEU A 468 -7.44 7.04 -0.09
C LEU A 468 -8.08 8.37 0.35
N PHE A 469 -7.43 9.47 -0.03
CA PHE A 469 -7.98 10.83 -0.01
C PHE A 469 -7.76 11.49 -1.36
N TYR A 470 -8.63 12.43 -1.72
CA TYR A 470 -8.54 13.11 -3.01
C TYR A 470 -7.76 14.41 -2.91
N VAL A 471 -6.87 14.68 -3.87
CA VAL A 471 -6.24 15.99 -4.02
C VAL A 471 -6.87 16.69 -5.22
N ASN A 472 -7.29 17.95 -5.04
CA ASN A 472 -7.80 18.77 -6.13
C ASN A 472 -7.44 20.25 -6.00
N ASN A 473 -6.82 20.76 -7.06
CA ASN A 473 -6.34 22.13 -7.20
C ASN A 473 -7.43 23.22 -7.22
N ALA A 474 -8.70 22.85 -7.30
CA ALA A 474 -9.82 23.78 -7.20
C ALA A 474 -10.24 24.08 -5.76
N TYR A 475 -9.84 23.25 -4.78
CA TYR A 475 -10.11 23.51 -3.37
C TYR A 475 -9.06 24.46 -2.76
N ARG A 476 -9.43 25.11 -1.66
CA ARG A 476 -8.56 26.02 -0.89
C ARG A 476 -8.54 25.69 0.61
N SER A 477 -9.27 24.66 1.02
CA SER A 477 -9.34 24.17 2.40
C SER A 477 -9.27 22.64 2.40
N VAL A 478 -8.77 22.09 3.50
CA VAL A 478 -8.76 20.64 3.74
C VAL A 478 -10.11 20.23 4.31
N GLN A 479 -10.69 19.17 3.76
CA GLN A 479 -11.94 18.57 4.24
C GLN A 479 -11.62 17.50 5.27
N VAL A 480 -11.54 17.90 6.55
CA VAL A 480 -11.14 17.01 7.66
C VAL A 480 -12.20 15.97 8.03
N VAL A 481 -13.45 16.20 7.65
CA VAL A 481 -14.49 15.17 7.67
C VAL A 481 -14.20 14.21 6.52
N ASN A 482 -13.74 13.01 6.87
CA ASN A 482 -13.38 11.96 5.91
C ASN A 482 -14.61 11.38 5.20
N THR A 483 -15.72 11.23 5.92
CA THR A 483 -17.00 10.86 5.32
C THR A 483 -18.14 11.51 6.08
N ILE A 484 -19.23 11.80 5.37
CA ILE A 484 -20.54 12.15 5.93
C ILE A 484 -21.61 11.49 5.07
N SER A 485 -22.62 10.90 5.69
CA SER A 485 -23.74 10.31 4.97
C SER A 485 -25.03 10.42 5.77
N ALA A 486 -26.15 10.42 5.07
CA ALA A 486 -27.49 10.44 5.63
C ALA A 486 -28.33 9.42 4.87
N VAL A 487 -29.11 8.61 5.60
CA VAL A 487 -30.02 7.62 5.01
C VAL A 487 -31.37 7.74 5.68
N LYS A 488 -32.41 7.99 4.88
CA LYS A 488 -33.80 7.96 5.36
C LYS A 488 -34.28 6.52 5.45
N MET A 489 -34.74 6.11 6.64
CA MET A 489 -35.38 4.83 6.88
C MET A 489 -36.68 5.09 7.62
N ASN A 490 -37.81 4.73 7.02
CA ASN A 490 -39.15 5.08 7.52
C ASN A 490 -39.30 6.60 7.71
N GLN A 491 -39.69 7.06 8.90
CA GLN A 491 -39.86 8.47 9.24
C GLN A 491 -38.64 9.11 9.91
N VAL A 492 -37.48 8.43 9.90
CA VAL A 492 -36.25 8.95 10.49
C VAL A 492 -35.12 9.03 9.47
N ILE A 493 -34.23 10.02 9.63
CA ILE A 493 -33.00 10.14 8.86
C ILE A 493 -31.82 9.86 9.79
N ASN A 494 -31.05 8.84 9.44
CA ASN A 494 -29.86 8.45 10.19
C ASN A 494 -28.63 9.07 9.53
N LEU A 495 -27.95 9.94 10.26
CA LEU A 495 -26.71 10.59 9.86
C LEU A 495 -25.52 9.94 10.54
N LYS A 496 -24.40 9.90 9.82
CA LYS A 496 -23.11 9.44 10.34
C LYS A 496 -21.95 10.16 9.66
N TRP A 497 -20.87 10.40 10.40
CA TRP A 497 -19.64 10.96 9.86
C TRP A 497 -18.40 10.47 10.61
N LEU A 498 -17.27 10.48 9.92
CA LEU A 498 -15.92 10.23 10.47
C LEU A 498 -15.09 11.50 10.30
N VAL A 499 -14.46 11.96 11.38
CA VAL A 499 -13.54 13.10 11.37
C VAL A 499 -12.11 12.63 11.61
N ALA A 500 -11.17 13.17 10.83
CA ALA A 500 -9.74 12.99 11.05
C ALA A 500 -9.24 13.83 12.23
N ALA A 501 -8.06 13.48 12.77
CA ALA A 501 -7.44 14.26 13.85
C ALA A 501 -7.19 15.72 13.43
N ASN A 502 -7.54 16.65 14.30
CA ASN A 502 -7.30 18.08 14.12
C ASN A 502 -7.22 18.80 15.49
N PRO A 503 -6.01 18.98 16.06
CA PRO A 503 -5.80 19.57 17.38
C PRO A 503 -6.31 21.01 17.55
N GLY A 504 -6.56 21.73 16.44
CA GLY A 504 -7.14 23.08 16.49
C GLY A 504 -8.67 23.09 16.60
N MET A 505 -9.33 21.95 16.43
CA MET A 505 -10.79 21.86 16.44
C MET A 505 -11.31 21.82 17.87
N GLN A 506 -12.21 22.75 18.19
CA GLN A 506 -12.79 22.89 19.53
C GLN A 506 -14.13 22.17 19.65
N ARG A 507 -14.99 22.31 18.63
CA ARG A 507 -16.37 21.81 18.66
C ARG A 507 -16.88 21.52 17.25
N MET A 508 -17.82 20.59 17.17
CA MET A 508 -18.63 20.36 15.97
C MET A 508 -20.10 20.61 16.25
N VAL A 509 -20.79 21.16 15.25
CA VAL A 509 -22.24 21.39 15.29
C VAL A 509 -22.84 20.78 14.05
N LEU A 510 -23.75 19.82 14.23
CA LEU A 510 -24.56 19.31 13.14
C LEU A 510 -25.63 20.34 12.82
N GLU A 511 -25.72 20.72 11.55
CA GLU A 511 -26.67 21.69 11.06
C GLU A 511 -27.59 21.08 10.01
N LYS A 512 -28.81 21.62 9.93
CA LYS A 512 -29.83 21.23 8.97
C LYS A 512 -30.42 22.45 8.28
N THR A 513 -30.81 22.28 7.02
CA THR A 513 -31.69 23.23 6.34
C THR A 513 -32.65 22.49 5.40
N THR A 514 -33.77 23.13 5.11
CA THR A 514 -34.78 22.66 4.14
C THR A 514 -34.90 23.60 2.95
N ASN A 515 -34.21 24.75 2.98
CA ASN A 515 -34.17 25.72 1.89
C ASN A 515 -32.78 25.86 1.24
N GLY A 516 -31.74 25.27 1.84
CA GLY A 516 -30.36 25.32 1.32
C GLY A 516 -29.57 26.57 1.70
N ASP A 517 -30.22 27.57 2.33
CA ASP A 517 -29.64 28.88 2.62
C ASP A 517 -29.37 29.09 4.11
N ILE A 518 -30.39 28.90 4.95
CA ILE A 518 -30.32 29.17 6.38
C ILE A 518 -30.27 27.83 7.11
N TYR A 519 -29.15 27.60 7.77
CA TYR A 519 -28.90 26.39 8.55
C TYR A 519 -29.29 26.62 10.02
N THR A 520 -29.98 25.66 10.61
CA THR A 520 -30.29 25.60 12.03
C THR A 520 -29.43 24.55 12.70
N ASP A 521 -28.88 24.87 13.87
CA ASP A 521 -28.15 23.94 14.72
C ASP A 521 -29.09 22.83 15.23
N LEU A 522 -28.70 21.57 15.04
CA LEU A 522 -29.40 20.39 15.55
C LEU A 522 -28.79 19.88 16.85
N GLN A 523 -27.46 19.67 16.85
CA GLN A 523 -26.76 19.03 17.96
C GLN A 523 -25.29 19.45 17.97
N GLN A 524 -24.73 19.61 19.17
CA GLN A 524 -23.31 19.87 19.38
C GLN A 524 -22.58 18.61 19.82
N TYR A 525 -21.33 18.49 19.38
CA TYR A 525 -20.44 17.37 19.65
C TYR A 525 -19.06 17.88 20.07
N ASN A 526 -18.50 17.24 21.10
CA ASN A 526 -17.10 17.41 21.48
C ASN A 526 -16.20 16.64 20.51
N VAL A 527 -14.97 17.12 20.33
CA VAL A 527 -13.94 16.47 19.52
C VAL A 527 -13.20 15.43 20.38
N PRO A 528 -12.93 14.20 19.90
CA PRO A 528 -12.21 13.17 20.64
C PRO A 528 -10.80 13.63 20.99
N ASP A 529 -10.36 13.29 22.20
CA ASP A 529 -8.99 13.55 22.67
C ASP A 529 -8.50 14.99 22.41
N ASN A 530 -9.40 15.97 22.60
CA ASN A 530 -9.14 17.39 22.32
C ASN A 530 -8.61 17.63 20.89
N GLY A 531 -9.10 16.87 19.91
CA GLY A 531 -8.70 16.95 18.51
C GLY A 531 -7.46 16.15 18.12
N THR A 532 -6.83 15.42 19.05
CA THR A 532 -5.63 14.63 18.72
C THR A 532 -5.94 13.26 18.12
N GLY A 533 -7.15 12.74 18.31
CA GLY A 533 -7.66 11.50 17.72
C GLY A 533 -8.69 11.75 16.60
N SER A 534 -9.00 10.69 15.83
CA SER A 534 -10.17 10.67 14.93
C SER A 534 -11.46 10.32 15.71
N GLY A 535 -12.63 10.50 15.10
CA GLY A 535 -13.91 10.20 15.78
C GLY A 535 -15.04 9.86 14.82
N VAL A 536 -15.85 8.85 15.17
CA VAL A 536 -17.12 8.54 14.50
C VAL A 536 -18.31 9.04 15.30
N TYR A 537 -19.29 9.56 14.58
CA TYR A 537 -20.49 10.15 15.16
C TYR A 537 -21.73 9.73 14.39
N ALA A 538 -22.86 9.81 15.07
CA ALA A 538 -24.17 9.62 14.47
C ALA A 538 -25.21 10.57 15.07
N TYR A 539 -26.28 10.77 14.32
CA TYR A 539 -27.48 11.49 14.74
C TYR A 539 -28.71 10.91 14.07
N THR A 540 -29.82 10.84 14.79
CA THR A 540 -31.11 10.41 14.25
C THR A 540 -32.06 11.61 14.24
N ASP A 541 -32.37 12.11 13.03
CA ASP A 541 -33.35 13.17 12.84
C ASP A 541 -34.74 12.57 12.65
N THR A 542 -35.67 12.99 13.50
CA THR A 542 -37.09 12.58 13.46
C THR A 542 -37.98 13.59 12.73
N ASN A 543 -37.48 14.79 12.44
CA ASN A 543 -38.21 15.83 11.70
C ASN A 543 -37.94 15.67 10.20
N THR A 544 -38.69 14.79 9.52
CA THR A 544 -38.39 14.39 8.13
C THR A 544 -39.45 14.82 7.12
N GLU A 545 -40.28 15.81 7.48
CA GLU A 545 -41.46 16.24 6.70
C GLU A 545 -41.12 16.95 5.39
N SER A 546 -39.96 17.60 5.31
CA SER A 546 -39.54 18.33 4.12
C SER A 546 -39.10 17.38 3.01
N LYS A 547 -39.49 17.70 1.77
CA LYS A 547 -39.13 16.93 0.56
C LYS A 547 -37.65 16.99 0.22
N ILE A 548 -36.99 18.07 0.65
CA ILE A 548 -35.57 18.32 0.42
C ILE A 548 -34.99 18.70 1.78
N ILE A 549 -33.96 17.99 2.21
CA ILE A 549 -33.27 18.25 3.46
C ILE A 549 -31.77 18.19 3.21
N PHE A 550 -31.05 19.18 3.71
CA PHE A 550 -29.60 19.25 3.65
C PHE A 550 -29.03 19.21 5.06
N TYR A 551 -27.93 18.50 5.23
CA TYR A 551 -27.17 18.48 6.47
C TYR A 551 -25.71 18.76 6.21
N ARG A 552 -25.05 19.38 7.18
CA ARG A 552 -23.59 19.52 7.20
C ARG A 552 -23.10 19.59 8.64
N VAL A 553 -21.81 19.34 8.83
CA VAL A 553 -21.14 19.56 10.10
C VAL A 553 -20.35 20.86 10.00
N ARG A 554 -20.71 21.82 10.85
CA ARG A 554 -19.92 23.03 11.09
C ARG A 554 -18.85 22.72 12.15
N MET A 555 -17.60 23.03 11.84
CA MET A 555 -16.45 22.85 12.74
C MET A 555 -15.96 24.22 13.19
N GLU A 556 -15.83 24.39 14.50
CA GLU A 556 -15.31 25.60 15.14
C GLU A 556 -13.91 25.34 15.68
N TYR A 557 -13.01 26.28 15.43
CA TYR A 557 -11.59 26.17 15.81
C TYR A 557 -11.24 27.11 16.95
N THR A 558 -10.20 26.75 17.69
CA THR A 558 -9.69 27.52 18.85
C THR A 558 -9.20 28.93 18.49
N ASP A 559 -8.89 29.18 17.21
CA ASP A 559 -8.51 30.49 16.68
C ASP A 559 -9.70 31.31 16.14
N GLY A 560 -10.94 30.85 16.36
CA GLY A 560 -12.16 31.52 15.93
C GLY A 560 -12.54 31.25 14.47
N ARG A 561 -11.74 30.51 13.70
CA ARG A 561 -12.13 30.10 12.35
C ARG A 561 -13.30 29.12 12.39
N THR A 562 -14.00 29.02 11.27
CA THR A 562 -15.06 28.03 11.04
C THR A 562 -14.83 27.35 9.69
N SER A 563 -15.08 26.05 9.62
CA SER A 563 -15.13 25.29 8.38
C SER A 563 -16.37 24.39 8.36
N TYR A 564 -16.63 23.77 7.21
CA TYR A 564 -17.81 22.93 7.01
C TYR A 564 -17.43 21.65 6.30
N SER A 565 -18.10 20.56 6.64
CA SER A 565 -18.06 19.33 5.86
C SER A 565 -18.70 19.53 4.48
N PRO A 566 -18.57 18.55 3.57
CA PRO A 566 -19.52 18.41 2.48
C PRO A 566 -20.96 18.43 3.00
N VAL A 567 -21.87 18.94 2.18
CA VAL A 567 -23.31 18.90 2.46
C VAL A 567 -23.82 17.52 2.04
N VAL A 568 -24.63 16.87 2.86
CA VAL A 568 -25.35 15.66 2.46
C VAL A 568 -26.82 15.97 2.27
N THR A 569 -27.39 15.46 1.18
CA THR A 569 -28.78 15.77 0.79
C THR A 569 -29.67 14.53 0.91
N ILE A 570 -30.88 14.73 1.43
CA ILE A 570 -32.00 13.79 1.34
C ILE A 570 -33.04 14.40 0.42
N LEU A 571 -33.35 13.70 -0.67
CA LEU A 571 -34.37 14.05 -1.64
C LEU A 571 -35.47 12.99 -1.61
N GLU A 572 -36.71 13.41 -1.37
CA GLU A 572 -37.86 12.55 -1.62
C GLU A 572 -38.00 12.26 -3.12
N PRO A 573 -38.50 11.08 -3.52
CA PRO A 573 -38.76 10.80 -4.93
C PRO A 573 -39.59 11.90 -5.60
N GLY A 574 -39.05 12.49 -6.67
CA GLY A 574 -39.70 13.60 -7.40
C GLY A 574 -39.65 14.95 -6.70
N ALA A 575 -38.81 15.12 -5.67
CA ALA A 575 -38.60 16.42 -5.01
C ALA A 575 -37.95 17.45 -5.96
N LEU A 576 -37.09 16.99 -6.87
CA LEU A 576 -36.46 17.82 -7.89
C LEU A 576 -36.64 17.19 -9.29
N PRO A 577 -36.73 18.00 -10.35
CA PRO A 577 -36.70 17.48 -11.70
C PRO A 577 -35.28 17.05 -12.09
N ARG A 578 -35.15 15.84 -12.64
CA ARG A 578 -33.87 15.28 -13.09
C ARG A 578 -33.20 16.14 -14.15
N LEU A 579 -31.88 16.28 -14.06
CA LEU A 579 -31.06 17.06 -15.01
C LEU A 579 -31.56 18.49 -15.22
N VAL A 580 -32.26 19.05 -14.21
CA VAL A 580 -32.65 20.46 -14.19
C VAL A 580 -31.83 21.15 -13.12
N ALA A 581 -31.07 22.16 -13.55
CA ALA A 581 -30.27 23.01 -12.70
C ALA A 581 -31.13 23.90 -11.80
N PHE A 582 -30.78 23.95 -10.52
CA PHE A 582 -31.42 24.80 -9.52
C PHE A 582 -30.38 25.33 -8.52
N PRO A 583 -30.60 26.47 -7.83
CA PRO A 583 -31.72 27.38 -8.03
C PRO A 583 -31.62 28.08 -9.39
N ASN A 584 -32.78 28.49 -9.91
CA ASN A 584 -32.89 29.34 -11.09
C ASN A 584 -34.03 30.34 -10.83
N PRO A 585 -33.76 31.61 -10.49
CA PRO A 585 -32.47 32.31 -10.68
C PRO A 585 -31.31 31.86 -9.77
N VAL A 586 -30.09 31.99 -10.29
CA VAL A 586 -28.80 31.73 -9.63
C VAL A 586 -28.37 32.99 -8.90
N THR A 587 -28.21 32.90 -7.59
CA THR A 587 -27.87 34.04 -6.70
C THR A 587 -26.42 34.03 -6.22
N ARG A 588 -25.78 32.86 -6.14
CA ARG A 588 -24.43 32.72 -5.55
C ARG A 588 -23.40 32.21 -6.53
N GLN A 589 -23.59 32.53 -7.82
CA GLN A 589 -22.75 32.04 -8.91
C GLN A 589 -22.65 30.50 -8.97
N ALA A 590 -23.60 29.81 -8.32
CA ALA A 590 -23.61 28.38 -8.13
C ALA A 590 -25.03 27.80 -8.24
N PHE A 591 -25.12 26.63 -8.86
CA PHE A 591 -26.32 25.84 -9.03
C PHE A 591 -25.99 24.35 -8.96
N TYR A 592 -27.02 23.52 -8.91
CA TYR A 592 -26.95 22.10 -8.60
C TYR A 592 -27.82 21.32 -9.57
N LEU A 593 -27.42 20.09 -9.88
CA LEU A 593 -28.22 19.17 -10.67
C LEU A 593 -28.39 17.85 -9.91
N GLU A 594 -29.62 17.36 -9.85
CA GLU A 594 -29.87 15.96 -9.54
C GLU A 594 -29.57 15.13 -10.79
N THR A 595 -28.57 14.26 -10.68
CA THR A 595 -28.09 13.46 -11.81
C THR A 595 -28.46 11.98 -11.70
N ASP A 596 -28.91 11.49 -10.54
CA ASP A 596 -29.04 10.04 -10.27
C ASP A 596 -27.75 9.25 -10.63
N ASP A 597 -27.79 7.90 -10.65
CA ASP A 597 -26.69 7.01 -11.05
C ASP A 597 -26.30 7.12 -12.55
N ILE A 598 -26.19 8.33 -13.10
CA ILE A 598 -25.66 8.52 -14.46
C ILE A 598 -24.13 8.53 -14.37
N ASP A 599 -23.53 7.37 -14.61
CA ASP A 599 -22.12 7.20 -14.95
C ASP A 599 -22.02 7.03 -16.48
N PRO A 600 -21.33 7.92 -17.22
CA PRO A 600 -20.49 9.03 -16.77
C PRO A 600 -21.26 10.32 -16.41
N VAL A 601 -20.65 11.12 -15.50
CA VAL A 601 -21.11 12.47 -15.12
C VAL A 601 -21.40 13.32 -16.37
N PRO A 602 -22.55 14.01 -16.44
CA PRO A 602 -22.91 14.79 -17.62
C PRO A 602 -21.88 15.90 -17.91
N GLN A 603 -21.57 16.08 -19.19
CA GLN A 603 -20.75 17.20 -19.64
C GLN A 603 -21.59 18.48 -19.60
N LEU A 604 -21.16 19.44 -18.80
CA LEU A 604 -21.83 20.74 -18.64
C LEU A 604 -21.08 21.83 -19.41
N SER A 605 -21.83 22.71 -20.06
CA SER A 605 -21.28 23.92 -20.70
C SER A 605 -22.26 25.07 -20.56
N LEU A 606 -21.80 26.21 -20.08
CA LEU A 606 -22.63 27.41 -19.90
C LEU A 606 -22.25 28.45 -20.96
N TYR A 607 -23.25 29.00 -21.64
CA TYR A 607 -23.07 30.02 -22.68
C TYR A 607 -23.83 31.29 -22.33
N ASP A 608 -23.28 32.47 -22.64
CA ASP A 608 -24.07 33.69 -22.68
C ASP A 608 -24.96 33.74 -23.95
N VAL A 609 -25.85 34.73 -24.02
CA VAL A 609 -26.73 34.93 -25.20
C VAL A 609 -25.96 35.22 -26.50
N GLY A 610 -24.70 35.62 -26.40
CA GLY A 610 -23.80 35.80 -27.55
C GLY A 610 -23.12 34.51 -28.00
N GLY A 611 -23.36 33.38 -27.32
CA GLY A 611 -22.75 32.08 -27.61
C GLY A 611 -21.36 31.90 -27.03
N ARG A 612 -20.86 32.82 -26.21
CA ARG A 612 -19.55 32.69 -25.57
C ARG A 612 -19.65 31.70 -24.40
N ALA A 613 -18.76 30.71 -24.41
CA ALA A 613 -18.68 29.72 -23.33
C ALA A 613 -18.05 30.32 -22.07
N HIS A 614 -18.63 30.01 -20.92
CA HIS A 614 -18.13 30.38 -19.60
C HIS A 614 -17.61 29.13 -18.88
N PRO A 615 -16.36 29.15 -18.37
CA PRO A 615 -15.79 28.01 -17.68
C PRO A 615 -16.54 27.74 -16.37
N LEU A 616 -16.84 26.46 -16.16
CA LEU A 616 -17.50 25.95 -14.96
C LEU A 616 -16.52 25.13 -14.13
N PHE A 617 -16.66 25.22 -12.82
CA PHE A 617 -16.17 24.19 -11.92
C PHE A 617 -17.34 23.29 -11.53
N VAL A 618 -17.15 22.00 -11.70
CA VAL A 618 -18.15 20.96 -11.43
C VAL A 618 -17.60 20.03 -10.35
N SER A 619 -18.39 19.74 -9.33
CA SER A 619 -18.01 18.87 -8.21
C SER A 619 -19.17 17.99 -7.78
N ASP A 620 -18.89 16.70 -7.68
CA ASP A 620 -19.74 15.66 -7.09
C ASP A 620 -19.43 15.41 -5.60
N ARG A 621 -18.50 16.18 -5.01
CA ARG A 621 -18.01 15.98 -3.64
C ARG A 621 -18.36 17.08 -2.66
N GLU A 622 -18.80 18.24 -3.14
CA GLU A 622 -19.22 19.35 -2.27
C GLU A 622 -20.62 19.13 -1.70
N ILE A 623 -21.52 18.55 -2.50
CA ILE A 623 -22.87 18.19 -2.09
C ILE A 623 -23.13 16.73 -2.48
N ILE A 624 -23.13 15.84 -1.49
CA ILE A 624 -23.41 14.43 -1.69
C ILE A 624 -24.88 14.27 -2.09
N GLY A 625 -25.09 13.61 -3.23
CA GLY A 625 -26.40 13.42 -3.87
C GLY A 625 -26.72 14.42 -4.97
N LEU A 626 -25.89 15.45 -5.19
CA LEU A 626 -26.08 16.45 -6.23
C LEU A 626 -24.77 16.77 -6.94
N LEU A 627 -24.85 17.18 -8.21
CA LEU A 627 -23.72 17.76 -8.91
C LEU A 627 -23.69 19.27 -8.65
N ALA A 628 -22.71 19.73 -7.88
CA ALA A 628 -22.51 21.15 -7.62
C ALA A 628 -21.73 21.82 -8.75
N VAL A 629 -22.24 22.95 -9.22
CA VAL A 629 -21.67 23.69 -10.35
C VAL A 629 -21.51 25.14 -9.94
N ARG A 630 -20.31 25.68 -10.08
CA ARG A 630 -20.05 27.12 -9.92
C ARG A 630 -19.35 27.67 -11.15
N THR A 631 -19.54 28.95 -11.40
CA THR A 631 -18.76 29.64 -12.43
C THR A 631 -17.34 29.85 -11.92
N LEU A 632 -16.34 29.69 -12.80
CA LEU A 632 -14.94 29.91 -12.41
C LEU A 632 -14.65 31.41 -12.18
N TYR A 633 -15.42 32.27 -12.86
CA TYR A 633 -15.39 33.71 -12.73
C TYR A 633 -16.80 34.22 -12.45
N PRO A 634 -16.98 35.25 -11.61
CA PRO A 634 -18.28 35.88 -11.39
C PRO A 634 -18.90 36.31 -12.71
N LEU A 635 -20.14 35.91 -12.95
CA LEU A 635 -20.93 36.29 -14.11
C LEU A 635 -21.88 37.43 -13.71
N PRO A 636 -22.05 38.46 -14.56
CA PRO A 636 -23.03 39.50 -14.31
C PRO A 636 -24.45 38.93 -14.40
N ALA A 637 -25.39 39.61 -13.74
CA ALA A 637 -26.81 39.33 -13.88
C ALA A 637 -27.23 39.30 -15.35
N GLY A 638 -28.01 38.29 -15.73
CA GLY A 638 -28.37 38.07 -17.13
C GLY A 638 -28.89 36.67 -17.43
N ILE A 639 -29.20 36.44 -18.70
CA ILE A 639 -29.66 35.14 -19.21
C ILE A 639 -28.48 34.37 -19.79
N TYR A 640 -28.39 33.11 -19.43
CA TYR A 640 -27.40 32.15 -19.90
C TYR A 640 -28.09 30.86 -20.35
N LEU A 641 -27.40 30.05 -21.16
CA LEU A 641 -27.86 28.76 -21.64
C LEU A 641 -26.92 27.68 -21.09
N LEU A 642 -27.43 26.83 -20.21
CA LEU A 642 -26.74 25.65 -19.73
C LEU A 642 -27.04 24.48 -20.67
N ARG A 643 -26.00 23.97 -21.33
CA ARG A 643 -26.05 22.73 -22.09
C ARG A 643 -25.61 21.58 -21.18
N ILE A 644 -26.42 20.53 -21.13
CA ILE A 644 -26.19 19.30 -20.37
C ILE A 644 -26.13 18.17 -21.37
N ALA A 645 -24.97 17.55 -21.56
CA ALA A 645 -24.80 16.41 -22.44
C ALA A 645 -24.57 15.13 -21.64
N THR A 646 -25.42 14.13 -21.89
CA THR A 646 -25.30 12.75 -21.39
C THR A 646 -25.01 11.83 -22.58
N GLU A 647 -24.74 10.54 -22.32
CA GLU A 647 -24.64 9.54 -23.39
C GLU A 647 -25.92 9.41 -24.22
N THR A 648 -27.08 9.66 -23.58
CA THR A 648 -28.41 9.46 -24.18
C THR A 648 -28.95 10.70 -24.91
N GLY A 649 -28.31 11.86 -24.78
CA GLY A 649 -28.74 13.06 -25.49
C GLY A 649 -28.17 14.36 -24.92
N THR A 650 -28.61 15.48 -25.50
CA THR A 650 -28.29 16.82 -25.02
C THR A 650 -29.58 17.53 -24.60
N HIS A 651 -29.59 18.09 -23.39
CA HIS A 651 -30.61 18.99 -22.89
C HIS A 651 -30.05 20.42 -22.79
N THR A 652 -30.89 21.43 -22.94
CA THR A 652 -30.50 22.83 -22.74
C THR A 652 -31.52 23.53 -21.85
N GLN A 653 -31.01 24.21 -20.83
CA GLN A 653 -31.80 24.93 -19.86
C GLN A 653 -31.42 26.41 -19.85
N ARG A 654 -32.43 27.28 -19.84
CA ARG A 654 -32.24 28.72 -19.63
C ARG A 654 -31.94 28.98 -18.16
N MET A 655 -30.78 29.56 -17.87
CA MET A 655 -30.35 29.98 -16.54
C MET A 655 -30.44 31.50 -16.42
N VAL A 656 -30.94 32.00 -15.30
CA VAL A 656 -30.98 33.43 -14.99
C VAL A 656 -30.03 33.68 -13.84
N PHE A 657 -28.99 34.47 -14.03
CA PHE A 657 -28.12 34.93 -12.95
C PHE A 657 -28.62 36.27 -12.45
N ILE A 658 -28.63 36.46 -11.14
CA ILE A 658 -28.96 37.73 -10.47
C ILE A 658 -27.85 38.09 -9.49
N ASP A 659 -27.72 39.38 -9.22
CA ASP A 659 -26.68 39.95 -8.35
C ASP A 659 -26.83 39.55 -6.87
#